data_AF-A0A2N1PYE0-F1
#
_entry.id   AF-A0A2N1PYE0-F1
#
_cell.length_a   1.000
_cell.length_b   1.000
_cell.length_c   1.000
_cell.angle_alpha   90.00
_cell.angle_beta   90.00
_cell.angle_gamma   90.00
#
_symmetry.space_group_name_H-M   'P 1'
#
loop_
_entity.id
_entity.type
_entity.pdbx_description
1 polymer ?
#
loop_
_entity_poly.entity_id
_entity_poly.type
_entity_poly.pdbx_seq_one_letter_code
_entity_poly.pdbx_strand_id
1 'polypeptide(L)'
;MPSLLMIQWGTIGLFMFLYFLQGFLRGTSKSVYYTLVTVITAGVTIWLISMVSLNLIFSASFTFESLIQMIQSMSGNIIPQNIETYLLDPQITPVVIALIDLVLRIVFYFVLFPVIKTLLTWIIFVPIWKFFIKKPLLARQNDIARVKHEESNSNRKFVPSKRLKKTVISRFGGGLAGAVHGFVVAFLFLLPVIIFSSFLTGFTSIANLEHENEYQTLDTGTLPGGLPFALPGNIDIEDYLLQIEEMNEKGLTSITKQIVINGQPLDRYVFDRMLTTTIKQEGLEDVNINWVQEIENIFGIASVVLEGGYIDSDFDYNTIGEDNLEDIEQIFNYIGRSNVLGYMIPYATRFGLENILVDQLGVNLYERDASRDALNQFEDISWDEEFSNLYGVIEALLKFGTVGELQAYASNPELIFELTPEEAEKLTNIIRAVGELETLVLINVAVDYATTMESVQNYASWIDESEREAYLQERLSFILSDPNFFVGEAGEFYHIADFVEALFTDQYGDVDLAYIVNNASNPATYLNEDTGAYFGHIINQLVDIRLLMESIPIGIDFGVYNTLDGRLSDEVQDDIAARLEEVVWSDEITNISDIYVEATKLGLQALFGENPNYYAFVDDLAVNNIDALRSIVSLIFEESEVVNIGLEIAVPIVLDSVITDSNLRTLVDEAIQFDSTTGEVNFNFGQEINNVITILETVYKFSTASELASFSTMTTEARLQVFANFGALSETDYDTFKDALEDLQVLSRVGREALIYARDSLGITQVYVPNEVALGEELTAITGLLYYAAQYTHDQLVGAGLLEDIDYAPLFNDPVFRSHLLTTELDNHSSLLLQTIAHNIKVFSEDPALSQYLSIPDSLATASPEDLLWEEELNNLLGFVFDFAGSFEGASDFTFSLRD
;
A
#
# COMPACT_ATOMS: atom_id res chain seq x y z
N MET A 1 50.47 -33.15 -0.69
CA MET A 1 49.77 -34.42 -0.35
C MET A 1 49.64 -35.24 -1.63
N PRO A 2 49.65 -36.59 -1.63
CA PRO A 2 49.32 -37.36 -2.83
C PRO A 2 47.94 -36.92 -3.33
N SER A 3 47.79 -36.64 -4.63
CA SER A 3 46.51 -36.21 -5.21
C SER A 3 45.44 -37.25 -4.87
N LEU A 4 44.22 -36.79 -4.58
CA LEU A 4 43.09 -37.64 -4.22
C LEU A 4 42.83 -38.71 -5.32
N LEU A 5 43.13 -38.36 -6.57
CA LEU A 5 43.24 -39.24 -7.74
C LEU A 5 44.21 -40.41 -7.56
N MET A 6 45.43 -40.19 -7.04
CA MET A 6 46.39 -41.26 -6.77
C MET A 6 45.90 -42.22 -5.67
N ILE A 7 45.17 -41.71 -4.68
CA ILE A 7 44.56 -42.55 -3.64
C ILE A 7 43.40 -43.37 -4.21
N GLN A 8 42.55 -42.78 -5.05
CA GLN A 8 41.47 -43.48 -5.76
C GLN A 8 42.03 -44.60 -6.65
N TRP A 9 42.92 -44.27 -7.60
CA TRP A 9 43.54 -45.23 -8.51
C TRP A 9 44.41 -46.27 -7.78
N GLY A 10 45.09 -45.87 -6.69
CA GLY A 10 45.82 -46.79 -5.82
C GLY A 10 44.90 -47.81 -5.13
N THR A 11 43.74 -47.37 -4.64
CA THR A 11 42.73 -48.23 -4.01
C THR A 11 42.10 -49.17 -5.04
N ILE A 12 41.74 -48.66 -6.22
CA ILE A 12 41.19 -49.47 -7.31
C ILE A 12 42.21 -50.49 -7.78
N GLY A 13 43.46 -50.08 -8.02
CA GLY A 13 44.54 -50.96 -8.42
C GLY A 13 44.79 -52.07 -7.41
N LEU A 14 44.76 -51.74 -6.11
CA LEU A 14 44.86 -52.71 -5.02
C LEU A 14 43.71 -53.73 -5.05
N PHE A 15 42.47 -53.27 -5.15
CA PHE A 15 41.31 -54.16 -5.22
C PHE A 15 41.33 -55.01 -6.51
N MET A 16 41.56 -54.41 -7.67
CA MET A 16 41.69 -55.12 -8.94
C MET A 16 42.78 -56.19 -8.87
N PHE A 17 43.94 -55.89 -8.27
CA PHE A 17 45.04 -56.84 -8.11
C PHE A 17 44.69 -57.98 -7.15
N LEU A 18 44.13 -57.67 -5.97
CA LEU A 18 43.72 -58.67 -4.98
C LEU A 18 42.67 -59.62 -5.57
N TYR A 19 41.67 -59.08 -6.25
CA TYR A 19 40.62 -59.87 -6.87
C TYR A 19 41.06 -60.55 -8.18
N PHE A 20 42.07 -60.01 -8.89
CA PHE A 20 42.73 -60.71 -10.00
C PHE A 20 43.46 -61.95 -9.51
N LEU A 21 44.26 -61.86 -8.44
CA LEU A 21 44.91 -63.02 -7.81
C LEU A 21 43.87 -64.04 -7.34
N GLN A 22 42.81 -63.58 -6.70
CA GLN A 22 41.72 -64.43 -6.24
C GLN A 22 41.02 -65.12 -7.42
N GLY A 23 40.79 -64.39 -8.51
CA GLY A 23 40.18 -64.89 -9.74
C GLY A 23 41.07 -65.86 -10.50
N PHE A 24 42.38 -65.61 -10.53
CA PHE A 24 43.40 -66.47 -11.13
C PHE A 24 43.46 -67.83 -10.42
N LEU A 25 43.33 -67.82 -9.09
CA LEU A 25 43.23 -69.03 -8.27
C LEU A 25 41.87 -69.73 -8.45
N ARG A 26 40.79 -69.02 -8.79
CA ARG A 26 39.42 -69.57 -8.93
C ARG A 26 39.13 -70.15 -10.33
N GLY A 27 39.62 -69.53 -11.40
CA GLY A 27 39.39 -69.89 -12.82
C GLY A 27 38.13 -69.22 -13.42
N THR A 28 38.11 -69.00 -14.75
CA THR A 28 37.14 -68.15 -15.48
C THR A 28 35.69 -68.35 -15.07
N SER A 29 35.16 -69.57 -15.15
CA SER A 29 33.74 -69.83 -14.90
C SER A 29 33.30 -69.47 -13.48
N LYS A 30 34.18 -69.67 -12.49
CA LYS A 30 33.91 -69.33 -11.11
C LYS A 30 34.03 -67.83 -10.89
N SER A 31 35.06 -67.19 -11.46
CA SER A 31 35.24 -65.74 -11.34
C SER A 31 34.09 -64.96 -11.94
N VAL A 32 33.69 -65.25 -13.19
CA VAL A 32 32.58 -64.58 -13.89
C VAL A 32 31.27 -64.68 -13.10
N TYR A 33 30.99 -65.85 -12.52
CA TYR A 33 29.83 -66.02 -11.65
C TYR A 33 29.85 -65.07 -10.45
N TYR A 34 30.98 -65.01 -9.71
CA TYR A 34 31.07 -64.11 -8.55
C TYR A 34 31.11 -62.62 -8.93
N THR A 35 31.60 -62.27 -10.12
CA THR A 35 31.50 -60.92 -10.67
C THR A 35 30.03 -60.53 -10.85
N LEU A 36 29.24 -61.38 -11.52
CA LEU A 36 27.82 -61.12 -11.79
C LEU A 36 26.98 -61.10 -10.51
N VAL A 37 27.28 -61.99 -9.58
CA VAL A 37 26.70 -61.99 -8.22
C VAL A 37 26.95 -60.67 -7.50
N THR A 38 28.13 -60.09 -7.67
CA THR A 38 28.49 -58.84 -6.99
C THR A 38 27.75 -57.63 -7.52
N VAL A 39 27.51 -57.58 -8.83
CA VAL A 39 26.69 -56.52 -9.44
C VAL A 39 25.24 -56.63 -8.93
N ILE A 40 24.68 -57.84 -8.90
CA ILE A 40 23.32 -58.07 -8.39
C ILE A 40 23.22 -57.74 -6.90
N THR A 41 24.17 -58.21 -6.07
CA THR A 41 24.12 -57.92 -4.64
C THR A 41 24.34 -56.44 -4.36
N ALA A 42 25.15 -55.73 -5.14
CA ALA A 42 25.29 -54.28 -5.03
C ALA A 42 23.96 -53.55 -5.22
N GLY A 43 23.23 -53.85 -6.31
CA GLY A 43 21.92 -53.23 -6.57
C GLY A 43 20.89 -53.56 -5.49
N VAL A 44 20.82 -54.82 -5.05
CA VAL A 44 19.93 -55.24 -3.95
C VAL A 44 20.30 -54.56 -2.63
N THR A 45 21.58 -54.40 -2.34
CA THR A 45 22.05 -53.74 -1.12
C THR A 45 21.75 -52.25 -1.12
N ILE A 46 21.96 -51.54 -2.24
CA ILE A 46 21.57 -50.12 -2.38
C ILE A 46 20.06 -49.96 -2.17
N TRP A 47 19.26 -50.84 -2.79
CA TRP A 47 17.82 -50.85 -2.60
C TRP A 47 17.41 -51.11 -1.14
N LEU A 48 18.05 -52.06 -0.46
CA LEU A 48 17.81 -52.33 0.96
C LEU A 48 18.19 -51.13 1.84
N ILE A 49 19.29 -50.44 1.54
CA ILE A 49 19.73 -49.25 2.27
C ILE A 49 18.77 -48.09 2.06
N SER A 50 18.24 -47.91 0.85
CA SER A 50 17.22 -46.88 0.56
C SER A 50 15.92 -47.07 1.34
N MET A 51 15.67 -48.30 1.83
CA MET A 51 14.52 -48.59 2.69
C MET A 51 14.80 -48.36 4.18
N VAL A 52 16.06 -48.15 4.59
CA VAL A 52 16.38 -47.96 6.00
C VAL A 52 15.84 -46.61 6.47
N SER A 53 14.95 -46.65 7.45
CA SER A 53 14.40 -45.50 8.13
C SER A 53 14.09 -45.88 9.58
N LEU A 54 14.26 -44.95 10.50
CA LEU A 54 13.82 -45.07 11.89
C LEU A 54 12.31 -45.29 11.98
N ASN A 55 11.54 -44.80 11.00
CA ASN A 55 10.10 -45.06 10.90
C ASN A 55 9.77 -46.56 10.75
N LEU A 56 10.72 -47.42 10.36
CA LEU A 56 10.52 -48.87 10.35
C LEU A 56 10.60 -49.51 11.74
N ILE A 57 11.25 -48.83 12.69
CA ILE A 57 11.49 -49.32 14.05
C ILE A 57 10.42 -48.74 15.00
N PHE A 58 9.91 -47.56 14.68
CA PHE A 58 8.83 -46.96 15.43
C PHE A 58 7.53 -47.76 15.30
N SER A 59 6.86 -47.95 16.43
CA SER A 59 5.60 -48.69 16.58
C SER A 59 4.76 -48.05 17.68
N ALA A 60 3.50 -48.46 17.83
CA ALA A 60 2.66 -48.01 18.94
C ALA A 60 3.29 -48.24 20.35
N SER A 61 4.33 -49.08 20.44
CA SER A 61 5.05 -49.40 21.68
C SER A 61 6.48 -48.84 21.77
N PHE A 62 7.01 -48.21 20.72
CA PHE A 62 8.37 -47.65 20.71
C PHE A 62 8.38 -46.39 19.84
N THR A 63 8.43 -45.22 20.48
CA THR A 63 8.33 -43.90 19.85
C THR A 63 9.68 -43.20 19.78
N PHE A 64 9.77 -42.06 19.09
CA PHE A 64 10.96 -41.20 19.10
C PHE A 64 11.32 -40.75 20.52
N GLU A 65 10.32 -40.43 21.34
CA GLU A 65 10.48 -40.15 22.78
C GLU A 65 11.14 -41.32 23.53
N SER A 66 10.72 -42.55 23.25
CA SER A 66 11.34 -43.75 23.83
C SER A 66 12.82 -43.87 23.47
N LEU A 67 13.21 -43.46 22.26
CA LEU A 67 14.59 -43.43 21.80
C LEU A 67 15.42 -42.35 22.51
N ILE A 68 14.88 -41.14 22.64
CA ILE A 68 15.55 -40.02 23.33
C ILE A 68 15.74 -40.34 24.81
N GLN A 69 14.70 -40.84 25.50
CA GLN A 69 14.80 -41.27 26.89
C GLN A 69 15.83 -42.40 27.07
N MET A 70 15.90 -43.34 26.12
CA MET A 70 16.94 -44.38 26.13
C MET A 70 18.35 -43.77 25.98
N ILE A 71 18.54 -42.81 25.06
CA ILE A 71 19.82 -42.11 24.87
C ILE A 71 20.20 -41.32 26.13
N GLN A 72 19.28 -40.59 26.74
CA GLN A 72 19.52 -39.87 27.98
C GLN A 72 19.90 -40.80 29.13
N SER A 73 19.20 -41.94 29.27
CA SER A 73 19.50 -42.95 30.28
C SER A 73 20.89 -43.58 30.12
N MET A 74 21.37 -43.69 28.88
CA MET A 74 22.68 -44.26 28.55
C MET A 74 23.82 -43.24 28.56
N SER A 75 23.54 -41.99 28.19
CA SER A 75 24.54 -40.92 28.07
C SER A 75 24.72 -40.12 29.35
N GLY A 76 23.81 -40.25 30.32
CA GLY A 76 23.86 -39.51 31.59
C GLY A 76 23.30 -38.08 31.45
N ASN A 77 22.14 -37.94 30.78
CA ASN A 77 21.44 -36.67 30.57
C ASN A 77 22.31 -35.58 29.90
N ILE A 78 23.06 -35.95 28.86
CA ILE A 78 23.88 -35.01 28.09
C ILE A 78 23.01 -34.04 27.28
N ILE A 79 21.80 -34.45 26.88
CA ILE A 79 20.85 -33.61 26.16
C ILE A 79 20.17 -32.69 27.19
N PRO A 80 20.34 -31.36 27.10
CA PRO A 80 19.65 -30.40 27.95
C PRO A 80 18.13 -30.53 27.83
N GLN A 81 17.42 -30.33 28.93
CA GLN A 81 15.96 -30.55 29.01
C GLN A 81 15.16 -29.63 28.07
N ASN A 82 15.66 -28.42 27.81
CA ASN A 82 15.11 -27.52 26.80
C ASN A 82 15.25 -28.10 25.38
N ILE A 83 16.40 -28.70 25.04
CA ILE A 83 16.63 -29.33 23.73
C ILE A 83 15.78 -30.60 23.57
N GLU A 84 15.56 -31.35 24.64
CA GLU A 84 14.65 -32.51 24.62
C GLU A 84 13.22 -32.10 24.28
N THR A 85 12.68 -31.03 24.87
CA THR A 85 11.35 -30.51 24.53
C THR A 85 11.26 -30.16 23.04
N TYR A 86 12.27 -29.51 22.47
CA TYR A 86 12.30 -29.18 21.03
C TYR A 86 12.42 -30.42 20.13
N LEU A 87 13.23 -31.40 20.53
CA LEU A 87 13.43 -32.63 19.74
C LEU A 87 12.18 -33.51 19.70
N LEU A 88 11.36 -33.48 20.76
CA LEU A 88 10.15 -34.29 20.89
C LEU A 88 8.90 -33.60 20.35
N ASP A 89 9.03 -32.39 19.82
CA ASP A 89 7.92 -31.69 19.21
C ASP A 89 7.40 -32.47 17.99
N PRO A 90 6.08 -32.76 17.88
CA PRO A 90 5.51 -33.54 16.78
C PRO A 90 5.73 -32.94 15.38
N GLN A 91 5.96 -31.63 15.26
CA GLN A 91 6.18 -30.91 14.00
C GLN A 91 7.67 -30.90 13.60
N ILE A 92 8.60 -30.86 14.56
CA ILE A 92 10.05 -30.86 14.33
C ILE A 92 10.62 -32.29 14.23
N THR A 93 10.05 -33.22 14.99
CA THR A 93 10.45 -34.64 15.07
C THR A 93 10.61 -35.29 13.68
N PRO A 94 9.69 -35.13 12.71
CA PRO A 94 9.82 -35.73 11.38
C PRO A 94 11.09 -35.30 10.61
N VAL A 95 11.51 -34.03 10.73
CA VAL A 95 12.72 -33.50 10.09
C VAL A 95 13.97 -34.04 10.79
N VAL A 96 13.97 -34.05 12.13
CA VAL A 96 15.06 -34.63 12.92
C VAL A 96 15.21 -36.11 12.60
N ILE A 97 14.11 -36.85 12.44
CA ILE A 97 14.10 -38.24 11.99
C ILE A 97 14.69 -38.35 10.58
N ALA A 98 14.33 -37.47 9.64
CA ALA A 98 14.90 -37.47 8.30
C ALA A 98 16.43 -37.23 8.30
N LEU A 99 16.93 -36.31 9.13
CA LEU A 99 18.37 -36.07 9.33
C LEU A 99 19.06 -37.28 9.96
N ILE A 100 18.47 -37.90 10.97
CA ILE A 100 19.04 -39.12 11.58
C ILE A 100 19.00 -40.28 10.59
N ASP A 101 17.95 -40.40 9.78
CA ASP A 101 17.84 -41.39 8.71
C ASP A 101 18.94 -41.24 7.67
N LEU A 102 19.29 -40.01 7.30
CA LEU A 102 20.45 -39.73 6.44
C LEU A 102 21.73 -40.29 7.06
N VAL A 103 22.02 -39.95 8.32
CA VAL A 103 23.22 -40.41 9.03
C VAL A 103 23.23 -41.93 9.14
N LEU A 104 22.10 -42.54 9.51
CA LEU A 104 21.95 -43.98 9.59
C LEU A 104 22.19 -44.64 8.25
N ARG A 105 21.63 -44.14 7.15
CA ARG A 105 21.84 -44.70 5.81
C ARG A 105 23.30 -44.63 5.38
N ILE A 106 24.01 -43.55 5.72
CA ILE A 106 25.46 -43.43 5.48
C ILE A 106 26.23 -44.48 6.29
N VAL A 107 25.95 -44.61 7.60
CA VAL A 107 26.61 -45.60 8.47
C VAL A 107 26.29 -47.03 8.03
N PHE A 108 25.02 -47.32 7.76
CA PHE A 108 24.55 -48.61 7.28
C PHE A 108 25.11 -48.94 5.91
N TYR A 109 25.40 -47.96 5.04
CA TYR A 109 26.11 -48.23 3.80
C TYR A 109 27.48 -48.84 4.05
N PHE A 110 28.29 -48.24 4.92
CA PHE A 110 29.62 -48.79 5.21
C PHE A 110 29.57 -50.12 5.99
N VAL A 111 28.54 -50.35 6.80
CA VAL A 111 28.44 -51.54 7.67
C VAL A 111 27.62 -52.68 7.03
N LEU A 112 26.39 -52.43 6.58
CA LEU A 112 25.52 -53.45 5.98
C LEU A 112 25.99 -53.85 4.60
N PHE A 113 26.62 -52.98 3.80
CA PHE A 113 27.08 -53.38 2.47
C PHE A 113 28.03 -54.60 2.50
N PRO A 114 29.13 -54.60 3.27
CA PRO A 114 29.98 -55.78 3.36
C PRO A 114 29.28 -56.98 4.03
N VAL A 115 28.40 -56.75 5.00
CA VAL A 115 27.71 -57.81 5.75
C VAL A 115 26.66 -58.51 4.89
N ILE A 116 25.71 -57.78 4.29
CA ILE A 116 24.64 -58.29 3.42
C ILE A 116 25.23 -58.98 2.21
N LYS A 117 26.23 -58.36 1.55
CA LYS A 117 26.93 -58.99 0.43
C LYS A 117 27.54 -60.32 0.84
N THR A 118 28.19 -60.39 2.00
CA THR A 118 28.81 -61.63 2.49
C THR A 118 27.77 -62.70 2.80
N LEU A 119 26.67 -62.31 3.46
CA LEU A 119 25.54 -63.19 3.79
C LEU A 119 24.84 -63.74 2.55
N LEU A 120 24.41 -62.88 1.62
CA LEU A 120 23.76 -63.27 0.36
C LEU A 120 24.68 -64.19 -0.45
N THR A 121 25.98 -63.85 -0.50
CA THR A 121 26.98 -64.69 -1.18
C THR A 121 27.06 -66.08 -0.57
N TRP A 122 27.03 -66.19 0.77
CA TRP A 122 27.14 -67.46 1.48
C TRP A 122 25.86 -68.30 1.43
N ILE A 123 24.69 -67.67 1.63
CA ILE A 123 23.40 -68.35 1.79
C ILE A 123 22.80 -68.72 0.43
N ILE A 124 22.89 -67.84 -0.56
CA ILE A 124 22.21 -68.02 -1.85
C ILE A 124 23.23 -68.46 -2.91
N PHE A 125 24.27 -67.64 -3.11
CA PHE A 125 25.11 -67.79 -4.30
C PHE A 125 26.17 -68.91 -4.20
N VAL A 126 26.68 -69.22 -3.00
CA VAL A 126 27.59 -70.37 -2.80
C VAL A 126 26.86 -71.71 -3.02
N PRO A 127 25.63 -71.92 -2.50
CA PRO A 127 24.83 -73.10 -2.83
C PRO A 127 24.47 -73.21 -4.30
N ILE A 128 24.03 -72.12 -4.95
CA ILE A 128 23.74 -72.12 -6.40
C ILE A 128 24.97 -72.58 -7.21
N TRP A 129 26.15 -72.02 -6.89
CA TRP A 129 27.39 -72.46 -7.51
C TRP A 129 27.66 -73.95 -7.28
N LYS A 130 27.55 -74.42 -6.02
CA LYS A 130 27.88 -75.81 -5.64
C LYS A 130 26.91 -76.83 -6.25
N PHE A 131 25.61 -76.55 -6.24
CA PHE A 131 24.57 -77.52 -6.58
C PHE A 131 24.09 -77.42 -8.02
N PHE A 132 23.94 -76.22 -8.57
CA PHE A 132 23.32 -76.00 -9.87
C PHE A 132 24.32 -75.72 -11.00
N ILE A 133 25.43 -75.02 -10.73
CA ILE A 133 26.37 -74.62 -11.80
C ILE A 133 27.58 -75.57 -11.88
N LYS A 134 28.21 -75.91 -10.75
CA LYS A 134 29.43 -76.72 -10.71
C LYS A 134 29.20 -78.17 -11.15
N LYS A 135 28.05 -78.76 -10.81
CA LYS A 135 27.70 -80.15 -11.18
C LYS A 135 27.63 -80.35 -12.70
N PRO A 136 26.85 -79.57 -13.48
CA PRO A 136 26.78 -79.74 -14.94
C PRO A 136 28.10 -79.39 -15.63
N LEU A 137 28.86 -78.40 -15.15
CA LEU A 137 30.19 -78.09 -15.68
C LEU A 137 31.18 -79.24 -15.49
N LEU A 138 31.15 -79.91 -14.34
CA LEU A 138 31.97 -81.11 -14.09
C LEU A 138 31.53 -82.31 -14.92
N ALA A 139 30.22 -82.51 -15.10
CA ALA A 139 29.68 -83.56 -15.96
C ALA A 139 30.19 -83.39 -17.40
N ARG A 140 29.99 -82.19 -17.99
CA ARG A 140 30.44 -81.85 -19.35
C ARG A 140 31.95 -82.00 -19.51
N GLN A 141 32.74 -81.58 -18.52
CA GLN A 141 34.20 -81.75 -18.56
C GLN A 141 34.61 -83.23 -18.52
N ASN A 142 33.97 -84.02 -17.66
CA ASN A 142 34.28 -85.44 -17.53
C ASN A 142 33.79 -86.25 -18.74
N ASP A 143 32.70 -85.84 -19.40
CA ASP A 143 32.26 -86.42 -20.67
C ASP A 143 33.27 -86.15 -21.79
N ILE A 144 33.73 -84.89 -21.95
CA ILE A 144 34.78 -84.54 -22.93
C ILE A 144 36.08 -85.28 -22.63
N ALA A 145 36.46 -85.40 -21.35
CA ALA A 145 37.65 -86.13 -20.95
C ALA A 145 37.52 -87.65 -21.11
N ARG A 146 36.30 -88.20 -20.97
CA ARG A 146 35.98 -89.60 -21.24
C ARG A 146 36.13 -89.89 -22.73
N VAL A 147 35.53 -89.07 -23.60
CA VAL A 147 35.66 -89.19 -25.06
C VAL A 147 37.13 -89.15 -25.50
N LYS A 148 37.91 -88.19 -25.01
CA LYS A 148 39.36 -88.11 -25.30
C LYS A 148 40.19 -89.28 -24.76
N HIS A 149 39.75 -89.90 -23.66
CA HIS A 149 40.43 -91.06 -23.07
C HIS A 149 40.09 -92.35 -23.81
N GLU A 150 38.86 -92.47 -24.31
CA GLU A 150 38.41 -93.55 -25.20
C GLU A 150 39.10 -93.49 -26.57
N GLU A 151 39.36 -92.30 -27.10
CA GLU A 151 40.13 -92.09 -28.34
C GLU A 151 41.64 -92.43 -28.20
N SER A 152 42.20 -92.43 -26.97
CA SER A 152 43.66 -92.49 -26.77
C SER A 152 44.24 -93.91 -26.59
N ASN A 153 43.49 -94.99 -26.84
CA ASN A 153 43.94 -96.41 -26.72
C ASN A 153 44.80 -96.70 -25.46
N SER A 154 44.38 -96.19 -24.31
CA SER A 154 45.10 -96.30 -23.03
C SER A 154 44.50 -97.39 -22.15
N ASN A 155 45.31 -98.35 -21.68
CA ASN A 155 44.88 -99.43 -20.77
C ASN A 155 44.54 -98.97 -19.33
N ARG A 156 44.49 -97.67 -19.05
CA ARG A 156 44.16 -97.13 -17.72
C ARG A 156 42.66 -96.88 -17.61
N LYS A 157 42.05 -97.26 -16.48
CA LYS A 157 40.62 -97.00 -16.20
C LYS A 157 40.38 -95.48 -16.08
N PHE A 158 39.40 -94.93 -16.80
CA PHE A 158 39.05 -93.51 -16.71
C PHE A 158 38.52 -93.19 -15.31
N VAL A 159 39.12 -92.19 -14.66
CA VAL A 159 38.67 -91.69 -13.37
C VAL A 159 38.10 -90.29 -13.57
N PRO A 160 36.79 -90.07 -13.34
CA PRO A 160 36.19 -88.75 -13.49
C PRO A 160 36.81 -87.77 -12.47
N SER A 161 37.16 -86.57 -12.94
CA SER A 161 37.75 -85.55 -12.09
C SER A 161 36.69 -84.95 -11.17
N LYS A 162 37.01 -84.87 -9.88
CA LYS A 162 36.20 -84.16 -8.87
C LYS A 162 36.44 -82.64 -8.86
N ARG A 163 37.41 -82.15 -9.65
CA ARG A 163 37.79 -80.72 -9.74
C ARG A 163 37.79 -80.27 -11.20
N LEU A 164 37.39 -79.01 -11.43
CA LEU A 164 37.49 -78.41 -12.76
C LEU A 164 38.98 -78.29 -13.14
N LYS A 165 39.35 -78.74 -14.34
CA LYS A 165 40.70 -78.58 -14.88
C LYS A 165 40.90 -77.12 -15.25
N LYS A 166 41.94 -76.50 -14.69
CA LYS A 166 42.27 -75.09 -14.92
C LYS A 166 43.47 -74.99 -15.84
N THR A 167 43.23 -74.68 -17.11
CA THR A 167 44.29 -74.31 -18.07
C THR A 167 44.85 -72.93 -17.73
N VAL A 168 46.08 -72.62 -18.18
CA VAL A 168 46.70 -71.29 -17.99
C VAL A 168 45.78 -70.18 -18.49
N ILE A 169 45.17 -70.37 -19.67
CA ILE A 169 44.18 -69.43 -20.26
C ILE A 169 42.94 -69.28 -19.36
N SER A 170 42.42 -70.36 -18.77
CA SER A 170 41.28 -70.27 -17.85
C SER A 170 41.62 -69.63 -16.50
N ARG A 171 42.88 -69.69 -16.07
CA ARG A 171 43.33 -68.97 -14.87
C ARG A 171 43.48 -67.49 -15.19
N PHE A 172 44.04 -67.16 -16.34
CA PHE A 172 44.17 -65.78 -16.79
C PHE A 172 42.80 -65.12 -17.00
N GLY A 173 41.87 -65.77 -17.72
CA GLY A 173 40.49 -65.30 -17.85
C GLY A 173 39.74 -65.24 -16.51
N GLY A 174 40.08 -66.12 -15.57
CA GLY A 174 39.62 -66.03 -14.18
C GLY A 174 40.18 -64.83 -13.44
N GLY A 175 41.45 -64.49 -13.69
CA GLY A 175 42.10 -63.29 -13.18
C GLY A 175 41.44 -62.03 -13.73
N LEU A 176 41.23 -61.93 -15.04
CA LEU A 176 40.56 -60.79 -15.68
C LEU A 176 39.14 -60.57 -15.14
N ALA A 177 38.32 -61.62 -15.08
CA ALA A 177 36.99 -61.53 -14.47
C ALA A 177 37.06 -61.14 -12.97
N GLY A 178 38.13 -61.56 -12.29
CA GLY A 178 38.46 -61.13 -10.93
C GLY A 178 38.85 -59.66 -10.85
N ALA A 179 39.64 -59.12 -11.79
CA ALA A 179 39.97 -57.70 -11.84
C ALA A 179 38.72 -56.84 -12.06
N VAL A 180 37.83 -57.23 -12.98
CA VAL A 180 36.53 -56.56 -13.19
C VAL A 180 35.68 -56.60 -11.91
N HIS A 181 35.66 -57.73 -11.22
CA HIS A 181 35.00 -57.84 -9.93
C HIS A 181 35.62 -56.89 -8.88
N GLY A 182 36.96 -56.85 -8.79
CA GLY A 182 37.68 -55.94 -7.90
C GLY A 182 37.39 -54.48 -8.22
N PHE A 183 37.31 -54.12 -9.50
CA PHE A 183 36.94 -52.80 -9.97
C PHE A 183 35.54 -52.39 -9.50
N VAL A 184 34.52 -53.23 -9.73
CA VAL A 184 33.13 -52.95 -9.28
C VAL A 184 33.07 -52.81 -7.76
N VAL A 185 33.81 -53.63 -7.00
CA VAL A 185 33.82 -53.54 -5.54
C VAL A 185 34.53 -52.28 -5.05
N ALA A 186 35.65 -51.93 -5.67
CA ALA A 186 36.39 -50.71 -5.36
C ALA A 186 35.54 -49.47 -5.67
N PHE A 187 34.84 -49.48 -6.81
CA PHE A 187 33.94 -48.42 -7.22
C PHE A 187 32.82 -48.20 -6.21
N LEU A 188 32.09 -49.25 -5.83
CA LEU A 188 31.05 -49.15 -4.81
C LEU A 188 31.61 -48.71 -3.45
N PHE A 189 32.77 -49.22 -3.06
CA PHE A 189 33.39 -48.82 -1.80
C PHE A 189 33.79 -47.34 -1.78
N LEU A 190 34.31 -46.84 -2.90
CA LEU A 190 34.74 -45.44 -3.06
C LEU A 190 33.59 -44.51 -3.43
N LEU A 191 32.40 -45.01 -3.78
CA LEU A 191 31.30 -44.22 -4.33
C LEU A 191 30.92 -42.99 -3.49
N PRO A 192 30.77 -43.07 -2.15
CA PRO A 192 30.54 -41.89 -1.33
C PRO A 192 31.71 -40.90 -1.36
N VAL A 193 32.94 -41.42 -1.32
CA VAL A 193 34.16 -40.61 -1.35
C VAL A 193 34.35 -39.95 -2.73
N ILE A 194 33.99 -40.63 -3.81
CA ILE A 194 34.07 -40.12 -5.19
C ILE A 194 33.13 -38.93 -5.35
N ILE A 195 31.90 -39.03 -4.86
CA ILE A 195 30.89 -37.96 -4.96
C ILE A 195 31.26 -36.77 -4.08
N PHE A 196 31.57 -36.99 -2.80
CA PHE A 196 32.08 -35.92 -1.93
C PHE A 196 33.37 -35.30 -2.47
N SER A 197 34.24 -36.10 -3.10
CA SER A 197 35.45 -35.58 -3.73
C SER A 197 35.17 -34.81 -5.00
N SER A 198 34.19 -35.21 -5.83
CA SER A 198 33.82 -34.45 -7.03
C SER A 198 33.24 -33.08 -6.66
N PHE A 199 32.50 -33.01 -5.55
CA PHE A 199 32.02 -31.74 -4.97
C PHE A 199 33.19 -30.90 -4.42
N LEU A 200 34.09 -31.49 -3.62
CA LEU A 200 35.27 -30.80 -3.09
C LEU A 200 36.29 -30.37 -4.16
N THR A 201 36.41 -31.11 -5.27
CA THR A 201 37.28 -30.73 -6.38
C THR A 201 36.76 -29.53 -7.14
N GLY A 202 35.43 -29.35 -7.27
CA GLY A 202 34.86 -28.11 -7.79
C GLY A 202 35.23 -26.91 -6.90
N PHE A 203 35.09 -27.06 -5.59
CA PHE A 203 35.47 -26.04 -4.61
C PHE A 203 36.98 -25.74 -4.60
N THR A 204 37.84 -26.76 -4.71
CA THR A 204 39.31 -26.55 -4.71
C THR A 204 39.86 -26.08 -6.05
N SER A 205 39.19 -26.32 -7.18
CA SER A 205 39.54 -25.64 -8.44
C SER A 205 39.23 -24.15 -8.39
N ILE A 206 38.16 -23.76 -7.69
CA ILE A 206 37.77 -22.36 -7.49
C ILE A 206 38.67 -21.67 -6.46
N ALA A 207 38.88 -22.29 -5.29
CA ALA A 207 39.74 -21.76 -4.23
C ALA A 207 41.24 -21.69 -4.58
N ASN A 208 41.69 -22.34 -5.67
CA ASN A 208 43.07 -22.21 -6.16
C ASN A 208 43.23 -21.13 -7.26
N LEU A 209 42.15 -20.48 -7.70
CA LEU A 209 42.24 -19.31 -8.59
C LEU A 209 42.79 -18.07 -7.87
N GLU A 210 42.78 -18.05 -6.53
CA GLU A 210 43.39 -16.98 -5.71
C GLU A 210 44.93 -16.88 -5.83
N HIS A 211 45.63 -17.79 -6.55
CA HIS A 211 47.10 -17.84 -6.49
C HIS A 211 47.87 -17.89 -7.81
N GLU A 212 47.24 -17.82 -9.00
CA GLU A 212 48.00 -17.66 -10.25
C GLU A 212 47.35 -16.64 -11.20
N ASN A 213 47.94 -15.44 -11.25
CA ASN A 213 47.77 -14.48 -12.33
C ASN A 213 48.24 -15.10 -13.66
N GLU A 214 47.33 -15.61 -14.49
CA GLU A 214 47.55 -15.69 -15.93
C GLU A 214 46.24 -15.61 -16.72
N TYR A 215 46.20 -14.64 -17.62
CA TYR A 215 45.12 -14.35 -18.56
C TYR A 215 44.68 -15.60 -19.33
N GLN A 216 43.41 -16.01 -19.19
CA GLN A 216 42.69 -16.75 -20.21
C GLN A 216 41.36 -16.06 -20.52
N THR A 217 41.29 -15.57 -21.76
CA THR A 217 40.12 -14.99 -22.42
C THR A 217 38.94 -15.97 -22.39
N LEU A 218 37.84 -15.55 -21.78
CA LEU A 218 36.51 -16.15 -21.89
C LEU A 218 36.01 -15.99 -23.33
N ASP A 219 35.91 -17.10 -24.06
CA ASP A 219 35.12 -17.18 -25.28
C ASP A 219 33.67 -17.46 -24.89
N THR A 220 32.80 -16.52 -25.26
CA THR A 220 31.37 -16.53 -24.97
C THR A 220 30.66 -17.69 -25.68
N GLY A 221 29.92 -18.49 -24.91
CA GLY A 221 28.83 -19.30 -25.45
C GLY A 221 29.12 -20.78 -25.64
N THR A 222 29.37 -21.52 -24.55
CA THR A 222 28.87 -22.90 -24.39
C THR A 222 28.92 -23.29 -22.91
N LEU A 223 27.75 -23.54 -22.32
CA LEU A 223 27.64 -24.29 -21.06
C LEU A 223 28.49 -25.58 -21.16
N PRO A 224 29.33 -25.91 -20.16
CA PRO A 224 30.14 -27.13 -20.17
C PRO A 224 29.25 -28.35 -19.87
N GLY A 225 28.44 -28.75 -20.85
CA GLY A 225 27.49 -29.86 -20.71
C GLY A 225 26.96 -30.45 -22.02
N GLY A 226 27.45 -30.02 -23.18
CA GLY A 226 27.02 -30.54 -24.48
C GLY A 226 28.12 -31.31 -25.19
N LEU A 227 28.19 -32.63 -25.04
CA LEU A 227 28.92 -33.49 -25.98
C LEU A 227 27.92 -34.11 -26.99
N PRO A 228 28.28 -34.15 -28.29
CA PRO A 228 27.38 -34.55 -29.35
C PRO A 228 27.05 -36.04 -29.29
N PHE A 229 25.75 -36.33 -29.42
CA PHE A 229 25.21 -37.67 -29.54
C PHE A 229 25.62 -38.29 -30.89
N ALA A 230 26.39 -39.36 -30.88
CA ALA A 230 26.63 -40.21 -32.05
C ALA A 230 26.37 -41.69 -31.70
N LEU A 231 25.31 -42.25 -32.29
CA LEU A 231 25.02 -43.70 -32.30
C LEU A 231 25.91 -44.43 -33.34
N PRO A 232 26.09 -45.76 -33.21
CA PRO A 232 27.38 -46.43 -33.32
C PRO A 232 27.76 -46.81 -34.76
N GLY A 233 29.04 -46.65 -35.09
CA GLY A 233 29.51 -47.05 -36.42
C GLY A 233 31.01 -46.92 -36.70
N ASN A 234 31.90 -47.27 -35.77
CA ASN A 234 33.23 -47.88 -35.99
C ASN A 234 34.01 -47.83 -34.69
N ILE A 235 34.65 -48.96 -34.34
CA ILE A 235 35.42 -49.08 -33.10
C ILE A 235 36.87 -48.74 -33.47
N ASP A 236 37.31 -47.52 -33.17
CA ASP A 236 38.70 -47.09 -33.33
C ASP A 236 39.45 -47.08 -32.00
N ILE A 237 40.74 -47.45 -32.05
CA ILE A 237 41.63 -47.55 -30.89
C ILE A 237 41.96 -46.16 -30.33
N GLU A 238 41.82 -45.10 -31.14
CA GLU A 238 41.99 -43.69 -30.73
C GLU A 238 40.90 -43.21 -29.76
N ASP A 239 39.64 -43.63 -29.93
CA ASP A 239 38.57 -43.33 -28.97
C ASP A 239 38.84 -43.96 -27.61
N TYR A 240 39.44 -45.17 -27.59
CA TYR A 240 39.85 -45.82 -26.34
C TYR A 240 41.06 -45.13 -25.69
N LEU A 241 41.97 -44.55 -26.47
CA LEU A 241 43.14 -43.84 -25.93
C LEU A 241 42.75 -42.46 -25.40
N LEU A 242 41.86 -41.73 -26.08
CA LEU A 242 41.25 -40.50 -25.58
C LEU A 242 40.42 -40.74 -24.32
N GLN A 243 39.66 -41.83 -24.26
CA GLN A 243 38.96 -42.24 -23.03
C GLN A 243 39.93 -42.60 -21.90
N ILE A 244 41.08 -43.22 -22.19
CA ILE A 244 42.11 -43.53 -21.18
C ILE A 244 42.81 -42.26 -20.68
N GLU A 245 43.02 -41.27 -21.55
CA GLU A 245 43.58 -39.96 -21.22
C GLU A 245 42.59 -39.15 -20.36
N GLU A 246 41.31 -39.11 -20.73
CA GLU A 246 40.23 -38.50 -19.95
C GLU A 246 39.98 -39.22 -18.61
N MET A 247 40.15 -40.54 -18.55
CA MET A 247 40.13 -41.34 -17.32
C MET A 247 41.31 -41.02 -16.39
N ASN A 248 42.47 -40.68 -16.95
CA ASN A 248 43.66 -40.34 -16.19
C ASN A 248 43.57 -38.91 -15.59
N GLU A 249 42.93 -37.99 -16.31
CA GLU A 249 42.75 -36.59 -15.89
C GLU A 249 41.54 -36.39 -14.96
N LYS A 250 40.40 -37.03 -15.22
CA LYS A 250 39.12 -36.78 -14.50
C LYS A 250 38.74 -37.86 -13.48
N GLY A 251 39.49 -38.95 -13.37
CA GLY A 251 39.22 -40.04 -12.43
C GLY A 251 37.97 -40.87 -12.78
N LEU A 252 37.43 -41.61 -11.82
CA LEU A 252 36.38 -42.62 -12.06
C LEU A 252 35.00 -42.04 -12.44
N THR A 253 34.79 -40.76 -12.14
CA THR A 253 33.60 -39.96 -12.48
C THR A 253 33.39 -39.84 -13.99
N SER A 254 34.45 -39.94 -14.80
CA SER A 254 34.33 -39.95 -16.27
C SER A 254 33.58 -41.18 -16.80
N ILE A 255 33.75 -42.34 -16.16
CA ILE A 255 33.14 -43.63 -16.57
C ILE A 255 31.67 -43.68 -16.15
N THR A 256 31.32 -43.11 -15.00
CA THR A 256 29.95 -43.13 -14.46
C THR A 256 29.03 -42.16 -15.18
N LYS A 257 29.53 -40.98 -15.55
CA LYS A 257 28.82 -39.97 -16.36
C LYS A 257 28.38 -40.49 -17.73
N GLN A 258 29.09 -41.49 -18.28
CA GLN A 258 28.75 -42.10 -19.57
C GLN A 258 27.59 -43.13 -19.48
N ILE A 259 27.27 -43.62 -18.28
CA ILE A 259 26.18 -44.59 -18.08
C ILE A 259 24.97 -43.84 -17.54
N VAL A 260 24.01 -43.52 -18.41
CA VAL A 260 22.81 -42.76 -18.05
C VAL A 260 21.63 -43.70 -17.75
N ILE A 261 21.00 -43.55 -16.58
CA ILE A 261 19.77 -44.24 -16.17
C ILE A 261 18.73 -43.17 -15.83
N ASN A 262 17.56 -43.23 -16.47
CA ASN A 262 16.49 -42.22 -16.32
C ASN A 262 16.96 -40.77 -16.52
N GLY A 263 17.86 -40.54 -17.48
CA GLY A 263 18.39 -39.19 -17.76
C GLY A 263 19.49 -38.71 -16.82
N GLN A 264 19.79 -39.43 -15.74
CA GLN A 264 20.87 -39.11 -14.81
C GLN A 264 22.06 -40.08 -14.93
N PRO A 265 23.31 -39.62 -14.72
CA PRO A 265 24.48 -40.47 -14.52
C PRO A 265 24.25 -41.58 -13.47
N LEU A 266 24.82 -42.77 -13.68
CA LEU A 266 24.63 -43.94 -12.82
C LEU A 266 25.02 -43.68 -11.36
N ASP A 267 26.09 -42.94 -11.13
CA ASP A 267 26.51 -42.49 -9.80
C ASP A 267 25.46 -41.59 -9.15
N ARG A 268 24.93 -40.59 -9.88
CA ARG A 268 23.88 -39.70 -9.40
C ARG A 268 22.59 -40.44 -9.07
N TYR A 269 22.10 -41.26 -10.00
CA TYR A 269 20.87 -42.05 -9.81
C TYR A 269 20.92 -42.97 -8.58
N VAL A 270 22.08 -43.59 -8.33
CA VAL A 270 22.29 -44.47 -7.17
C VAL A 270 22.32 -43.67 -5.86
N PHE A 271 22.89 -42.46 -5.88
CA PHE A 271 23.04 -41.62 -4.70
C PHE A 271 21.76 -40.88 -4.32
N ASP A 272 21.06 -40.30 -5.30
CA ASP A 272 19.73 -39.69 -5.10
C ASP A 272 18.81 -40.69 -4.41
N ARG A 273 18.77 -41.94 -4.91
CA ARG A 273 17.92 -42.97 -4.32
C ARG A 273 18.33 -43.42 -2.92
N MET A 274 19.61 -43.31 -2.57
CA MET A 274 20.13 -43.72 -1.27
C MET A 274 20.00 -42.61 -0.22
N LEU A 275 20.21 -41.35 -0.61
CA LEU A 275 20.17 -40.16 0.23
C LEU A 275 18.89 -39.33 0.06
N THR A 276 17.82 -39.87 -0.54
CA THR A 276 16.49 -39.24 -0.44
C THR A 276 15.80 -39.72 0.80
N THR A 277 15.54 -38.83 1.76
CA THR A 277 14.75 -39.15 2.96
C THR A 277 13.34 -38.61 2.81
N THR A 278 12.37 -39.34 3.32
CA THR A 278 10.98 -38.92 3.28
C THR A 278 10.59 -38.42 4.66
N ILE A 279 10.11 -37.18 4.73
CA ILE A 279 9.44 -36.67 5.91
C ILE A 279 8.02 -37.23 5.90
N LYS A 280 7.64 -37.89 7.00
CA LYS A 280 6.33 -38.50 7.16
C LYS A 280 5.64 -37.91 8.37
N GLN A 281 4.52 -37.26 8.14
CA GLN A 281 3.69 -36.69 9.19
C GLN A 281 2.26 -37.21 9.06
N GLU A 282 1.61 -37.42 10.19
CA GLU A 282 0.25 -37.98 10.23
C GLU A 282 -0.74 -36.95 9.69
N GLY A 283 -1.34 -37.22 8.51
CA GLY A 283 -2.36 -36.36 7.88
C GLY A 283 -1.87 -35.45 6.75
N LEU A 284 -0.56 -35.43 6.43
CA LEU A 284 0.02 -34.63 5.33
C LEU A 284 0.68 -35.52 4.26
N GLU A 285 0.96 -34.95 3.08
CA GLU A 285 1.67 -35.66 2.02
C GLU A 285 3.14 -35.94 2.36
N ASP A 286 3.67 -37.07 1.88
CA ASP A 286 5.06 -37.49 2.09
C ASP A 286 6.01 -36.55 1.31
N VAL A 287 6.73 -35.67 2.01
CA VAL A 287 7.73 -34.77 1.40
C VAL A 287 9.08 -35.47 1.26
N ASN A 288 9.65 -35.47 0.06
CA ASN A 288 10.96 -36.10 -0.21
C ASN A 288 12.08 -35.05 -0.25
N ILE A 289 13.02 -35.16 0.69
CA ILE A 289 14.25 -34.36 0.70
C ILE A 289 15.34 -35.14 -0.02
N ASN A 290 15.83 -34.61 -1.14
CA ASN A 290 17.05 -35.08 -1.78
C ASN A 290 18.26 -34.33 -1.22
N TRP A 291 18.97 -34.93 -0.26
CA TRP A 291 20.12 -34.29 0.38
C TRP A 291 21.28 -33.99 -0.59
N VAL A 292 21.35 -34.65 -1.74
CA VAL A 292 22.38 -34.33 -2.75
C VAL A 292 22.06 -32.99 -3.42
N GLN A 293 20.79 -32.75 -3.74
CA GLN A 293 20.32 -31.47 -4.28
C GLN A 293 20.48 -30.34 -3.26
N GLU A 294 20.15 -30.57 -1.98
CA GLU A 294 20.34 -29.56 -0.92
C GLU A 294 21.83 -29.15 -0.78
N ILE A 295 22.72 -30.14 -0.83
CA ILE A 295 24.17 -29.88 -0.79
C ILE A 295 24.63 -29.13 -2.04
N GLU A 296 24.09 -29.46 -3.22
CA GLU A 296 24.37 -28.73 -4.47
C GLU A 296 23.88 -27.29 -4.44
N ASN A 297 22.71 -27.02 -3.87
CA ASN A 297 22.21 -25.66 -3.71
C ASN A 297 23.15 -24.84 -2.81
N ILE A 298 23.58 -25.39 -1.67
CA ILE A 298 24.54 -24.73 -0.76
C ILE A 298 25.88 -24.48 -1.46
N PHE A 299 26.39 -25.46 -2.20
CA PHE A 299 27.63 -25.28 -2.95
C PHE A 299 27.50 -24.33 -4.13
N GLY A 300 26.33 -24.28 -4.79
CA GLY A 300 26.03 -23.32 -5.85
C GLY A 300 26.12 -21.90 -5.33
N ILE A 301 25.48 -21.61 -4.20
CA ILE A 301 25.59 -20.31 -3.51
C ILE A 301 27.06 -20.00 -3.19
N ALA A 302 27.80 -20.96 -2.59
CA ALA A 302 29.21 -20.76 -2.26
C ALA A 302 30.08 -20.51 -3.50
N SER A 303 29.77 -21.14 -4.65
CA SER A 303 30.45 -20.92 -5.93
C SER A 303 30.24 -19.50 -6.42
N VAL A 304 29.00 -19.03 -6.46
CA VAL A 304 28.66 -17.65 -6.88
C VAL A 304 29.35 -16.63 -5.98
N VAL A 305 29.29 -16.83 -4.66
CA VAL A 305 29.91 -15.94 -3.68
C VAL A 305 31.44 -15.88 -3.83
N LEU A 306 32.08 -17.01 -4.13
CA LEU A 306 33.53 -17.09 -4.36
C LEU A 306 33.95 -16.53 -5.72
N GLU A 307 33.24 -16.89 -6.79
CA GLU A 307 33.54 -16.48 -8.16
C GLU A 307 33.27 -14.98 -8.38
N GLY A 308 32.25 -14.43 -7.73
CA GLY A 308 31.96 -13.00 -7.73
C GLY A 308 32.86 -12.17 -6.80
N GLY A 309 33.78 -12.79 -6.05
CA GLY A 309 34.75 -12.08 -5.19
C GLY A 309 34.13 -11.41 -3.96
N TYR A 310 32.89 -11.75 -3.57
CA TYR A 310 32.15 -11.12 -2.48
C TYR A 310 32.77 -11.32 -1.08
N ILE A 311 33.67 -12.31 -0.95
CA ILE A 311 34.37 -12.60 0.31
C ILE A 311 35.85 -12.18 0.28
N ASP A 312 36.29 -11.53 -0.80
CA ASP A 312 37.66 -11.06 -0.94
C ASP A 312 37.96 -9.95 0.08
N SER A 313 39.20 -9.89 0.58
CA SER A 313 39.55 -8.94 1.65
C SER A 313 39.41 -7.46 1.27
N ASP A 314 39.43 -7.17 -0.03
CA ASP A 314 39.31 -5.86 -0.65
C ASP A 314 37.93 -5.61 -1.29
N PHE A 315 36.98 -6.53 -1.12
CA PHE A 315 35.60 -6.35 -1.55
C PHE A 315 34.92 -5.20 -0.80
N ASP A 316 34.37 -4.25 -1.55
CA ASP A 316 33.58 -3.14 -1.01
C ASP A 316 32.11 -3.36 -1.32
N TYR A 317 31.34 -3.74 -0.30
CA TYR A 317 29.92 -4.02 -0.45
C TYR A 317 29.11 -2.81 -0.94
N ASN A 318 29.63 -1.58 -0.80
CA ASN A 318 28.96 -0.37 -1.30
C ASN A 318 28.86 -0.36 -2.83
N THR A 319 29.68 -1.15 -3.51
CA THR A 319 29.70 -1.25 -4.97
C THR A 319 28.68 -2.23 -5.53
N ILE A 320 27.98 -2.98 -4.67
CA ILE A 320 26.91 -3.91 -5.10
C ILE A 320 25.80 -3.10 -5.75
N GLY A 321 25.50 -3.39 -7.02
CA GLY A 321 24.50 -2.70 -7.84
C GLY A 321 23.90 -3.60 -8.91
N GLU A 322 23.37 -2.98 -9.98
CA GLU A 322 22.69 -3.68 -11.08
C GLU A 322 23.58 -4.77 -11.75
N ASP A 323 24.88 -4.52 -11.87
CA ASP A 323 25.85 -5.46 -12.46
C ASP A 323 25.96 -6.79 -11.69
N ASN A 324 25.51 -6.84 -10.44
CA ASN A 324 25.56 -8.03 -9.58
C ASN A 324 24.26 -8.84 -9.57
N LEU A 325 23.24 -8.42 -10.33
CA LEU A 325 21.91 -9.05 -10.28
C LEU A 325 21.92 -10.51 -10.76
N GLU A 326 22.75 -10.87 -11.74
CA GLU A 326 22.85 -12.25 -12.24
C GLU A 326 23.35 -13.21 -11.14
N ASP A 327 24.33 -12.77 -10.35
CA ASP A 327 24.87 -13.55 -9.23
C ASP A 327 23.82 -13.69 -8.11
N ILE A 328 23.14 -12.60 -7.77
CA ILE A 328 22.09 -12.60 -6.75
C ILE A 328 20.91 -13.48 -7.18
N GLU A 329 20.47 -13.41 -8.45
CA GLU A 329 19.41 -14.25 -9.00
C GLU A 329 19.78 -15.74 -8.86
N GLN A 330 21.02 -16.11 -9.17
CA GLN A 330 21.50 -17.48 -9.00
C GLN A 330 21.45 -17.93 -7.53
N ILE A 331 21.83 -17.07 -6.59
CA ILE A 331 21.76 -17.36 -5.15
C ILE A 331 20.30 -17.63 -4.75
N PHE A 332 19.36 -16.75 -5.10
CA PHE A 332 17.94 -16.93 -4.77
C PHE A 332 17.33 -18.15 -5.45
N ASN A 333 17.71 -18.44 -6.70
CA ASN A 333 17.33 -19.67 -7.39
C ASN A 333 17.81 -20.94 -6.65
N TYR A 334 19.02 -20.94 -6.09
CA TYR A 334 19.51 -22.06 -5.29
C TYR A 334 18.77 -22.18 -3.95
N ILE A 335 18.45 -21.05 -3.30
CA ILE A 335 17.67 -21.01 -2.06
C ILE A 335 16.25 -21.53 -2.29
N GLY A 336 15.56 -21.03 -3.33
CA GLY A 336 14.19 -21.42 -3.68
C GLY A 336 14.04 -22.90 -4.03
N ARG A 337 15.07 -23.52 -4.59
CA ARG A 337 15.09 -24.98 -4.87
C ARG A 337 15.30 -25.85 -3.64
N SER A 338 15.41 -25.29 -2.44
CA SER A 338 15.59 -26.05 -1.20
C SER A 338 14.24 -26.57 -0.68
N ASN A 339 14.04 -27.88 -0.78
CA ASN A 339 12.89 -28.54 -0.17
C ASN A 339 12.98 -28.53 1.35
N VAL A 340 14.20 -28.44 1.90
CA VAL A 340 14.40 -28.29 3.34
C VAL A 340 13.88 -26.94 3.82
N LEU A 341 14.20 -25.83 3.15
CA LEU A 341 13.69 -24.50 3.54
C LEU A 341 12.18 -24.40 3.31
N GLY A 342 11.68 -24.81 2.14
CA GLY A 342 10.25 -24.79 1.85
C GLY A 342 9.41 -25.62 2.82
N TYR A 343 9.96 -26.72 3.36
CA TYR A 343 9.34 -27.43 4.47
C TYR A 343 9.53 -26.65 5.79
N MET A 344 10.76 -26.30 6.16
CA MET A 344 11.09 -25.80 7.50
C MET A 344 10.46 -24.45 7.84
N ILE A 345 10.33 -23.52 6.89
CA ILE A 345 9.83 -22.17 7.19
C ILE A 345 8.39 -22.18 7.72
N PRO A 346 7.39 -22.77 7.03
CA PRO A 346 6.01 -22.78 7.51
C PRO A 346 5.88 -23.50 8.86
N TYR A 347 6.59 -24.63 9.06
CA TYR A 347 6.58 -25.31 10.37
C TYR A 347 7.29 -24.54 11.47
N ALA A 348 8.43 -23.89 11.18
CA ALA A 348 9.13 -23.10 12.18
C ALA A 348 8.31 -21.90 12.61
N THR A 349 7.60 -21.26 11.67
CA THR A 349 6.65 -20.18 11.95
C THR A 349 5.50 -20.70 12.80
N ARG A 350 4.83 -21.78 12.40
CA ARG A 350 3.76 -22.41 13.17
C ARG A 350 4.19 -22.79 14.58
N PHE A 351 5.32 -23.46 14.71
CA PHE A 351 5.88 -23.85 16.00
C PHE A 351 6.22 -22.63 16.85
N GLY A 352 6.85 -21.61 16.25
CA GLY A 352 7.16 -20.34 16.91
C GLY A 352 5.91 -19.65 17.42
N LEU A 353 4.84 -19.64 16.63
CA LEU A 353 3.56 -19.04 17.02
C LEU A 353 2.84 -19.83 18.10
N GLU A 354 2.68 -21.15 17.96
CA GLU A 354 1.94 -22.02 18.88
C GLU A 354 2.66 -22.27 20.22
N ASN A 355 4.00 -22.26 20.25
CA ASN A 355 4.77 -22.72 21.42
C ASN A 355 5.71 -21.68 22.03
N ILE A 356 6.18 -20.69 21.26
CA ILE A 356 7.12 -19.68 21.77
C ILE A 356 6.38 -18.36 22.01
N LEU A 357 5.62 -17.90 21.03
CA LEU A 357 4.97 -16.61 21.05
C LEU A 357 3.72 -16.61 21.91
N VAL A 358 2.96 -17.70 22.06
CA VAL A 358 1.79 -17.73 22.97
C VAL A 358 2.16 -17.28 24.39
N ASP A 359 3.30 -17.75 24.93
CA ASP A 359 3.77 -17.37 26.27
C ASP A 359 4.22 -15.90 26.35
N GLN A 360 4.67 -15.31 25.25
CA GLN A 360 5.12 -13.91 25.19
C GLN A 360 3.97 -12.93 24.92
N LEU A 361 3.06 -13.32 24.03
CA LEU A 361 1.94 -12.51 23.54
C LEU A 361 0.71 -12.64 24.46
N GLY A 362 0.60 -13.74 25.22
CA GLY A 362 -0.52 -14.02 26.11
C GLY A 362 -1.81 -14.49 25.41
N VAL A 363 -1.76 -14.66 24.08
CA VAL A 363 -2.88 -15.06 23.23
C VAL A 363 -2.44 -16.11 22.22
N ASN A 364 -3.35 -17.03 21.88
CA ASN A 364 -3.12 -18.02 20.83
C ASN A 364 -3.72 -17.51 19.51
N LEU A 365 -2.86 -17.16 18.55
CA LEU A 365 -3.28 -16.58 17.27
C LEU A 365 -4.03 -17.59 16.37
N TYR A 366 -3.77 -18.90 16.51
CA TYR A 366 -4.50 -19.92 15.76
C TYR A 366 -5.95 -20.16 16.25
N GLU A 367 -6.30 -19.66 17.44
CA GLU A 367 -7.67 -19.72 17.98
C GLU A 367 -8.54 -18.55 17.51
N ARG A 368 -7.94 -17.55 16.86
CA ARG A 368 -8.64 -16.36 16.34
C ARG A 368 -8.92 -16.57 14.86
N ASP A 369 -10.16 -16.34 14.43
CA ASP A 369 -10.59 -16.67 13.05
C ASP A 369 -9.78 -15.89 11.99
N ALA A 370 -9.59 -14.57 12.18
CA ALA A 370 -8.83 -13.72 11.25
C ALA A 370 -7.35 -14.12 11.13
N SER A 371 -6.64 -14.25 12.25
CA SER A 371 -5.25 -14.75 12.26
C SER A 371 -5.14 -16.16 11.67
N ARG A 372 -6.07 -17.06 11.97
CA ARG A 372 -6.03 -18.43 11.48
C ARG A 372 -6.08 -18.49 9.95
N ASP A 373 -6.93 -17.68 9.32
CA ASP A 373 -7.06 -17.69 7.86
C ASP A 373 -5.79 -17.17 7.18
N ALA A 374 -5.20 -16.08 7.70
CA ALA A 374 -3.90 -15.57 7.22
C ALA A 374 -2.73 -16.56 7.46
N LEU A 375 -2.72 -17.26 8.60
CA LEU A 375 -1.70 -18.27 8.92
C LEU A 375 -1.82 -19.52 8.04
N ASN A 376 -3.04 -19.96 7.74
CA ASN A 376 -3.26 -21.05 6.79
C ASN A 376 -2.73 -20.67 5.40
N GLN A 377 -2.98 -19.44 4.95
CA GLN A 377 -2.44 -18.97 3.68
C GLN A 377 -0.92 -18.89 3.69
N PHE A 378 -0.30 -18.44 4.79
CA PHE A 378 1.15 -18.46 4.95
C PHE A 378 1.73 -19.88 4.88
N GLU A 379 1.03 -20.87 5.47
CA GLU A 379 1.44 -22.28 5.41
C GLU A 379 1.39 -22.86 3.98
N ASP A 380 0.56 -22.28 3.11
CA ASP A 380 0.36 -22.71 1.71
C ASP A 380 1.27 -21.97 0.70
N ILE A 381 2.10 -21.01 1.14
CA ILE A 381 3.03 -20.25 0.27
C ILE A 381 4.00 -21.18 -0.46
N SER A 382 4.15 -20.98 -1.77
CA SER A 382 5.19 -21.66 -2.56
C SER A 382 6.53 -20.95 -2.37
N TRP A 383 7.37 -21.47 -1.47
CA TRP A 383 8.63 -20.81 -1.12
C TRP A 383 9.59 -20.61 -2.28
N ASP A 384 9.54 -21.45 -3.32
CA ASP A 384 10.34 -21.22 -4.53
C ASP A 384 9.92 -19.95 -5.27
N GLU A 385 8.62 -19.69 -5.37
CA GLU A 385 8.06 -18.45 -5.93
C GLU A 385 8.31 -17.26 -4.98
N GLU A 386 8.13 -17.43 -3.67
CA GLU A 386 8.38 -16.35 -2.70
C GLU A 386 9.86 -15.93 -2.65
N PHE A 387 10.81 -16.86 -2.80
CA PHE A 387 12.22 -16.49 -2.98
C PHE A 387 12.49 -15.77 -4.30
N SER A 388 11.70 -16.02 -5.34
CA SER A 388 11.73 -15.23 -6.58
C SER A 388 11.16 -13.82 -6.38
N ASN A 389 10.10 -13.66 -5.59
CA ASN A 389 9.54 -12.37 -5.23
C ASN A 389 10.52 -11.55 -4.37
N LEU A 390 11.18 -12.20 -3.40
CA LEU A 390 12.27 -11.59 -2.62
C LEU A 390 13.45 -11.16 -3.49
N TYR A 391 13.79 -11.93 -4.52
CA TYR A 391 14.75 -11.50 -5.53
C TYR A 391 14.24 -10.26 -6.28
N GLY A 392 12.97 -10.23 -6.69
CA GLY A 392 12.35 -9.06 -7.33
C GLY A 392 12.46 -7.77 -6.51
N VAL A 393 12.34 -7.86 -5.18
CA VAL A 393 12.60 -6.72 -4.28
C VAL A 393 14.05 -6.24 -4.36
N ILE A 394 15.01 -7.17 -4.32
CA ILE A 394 16.44 -6.83 -4.43
C ILE A 394 16.77 -6.30 -5.83
N GLU A 395 16.14 -6.86 -6.86
CA GLU A 395 16.25 -6.40 -8.23
C GLU A 395 15.80 -4.94 -8.36
N ALA A 396 14.62 -4.61 -7.84
CA ALA A 396 14.11 -3.25 -7.82
C ALA A 396 15.04 -2.30 -7.04
N LEU A 397 15.54 -2.73 -5.87
CA LEU A 397 16.47 -1.93 -5.05
C LEU A 397 17.77 -1.62 -5.80
N LEU A 398 18.38 -2.63 -6.43
CA LEU A 398 19.68 -2.46 -7.10
C LEU A 398 19.57 -1.78 -8.47
N LYS A 399 18.37 -1.77 -9.09
CA LYS A 399 18.06 -0.93 -10.26
C LYS A 399 17.83 0.53 -9.90
N PHE A 400 17.35 0.80 -8.68
CA PHE A 400 17.23 2.15 -8.14
C PHE A 400 18.60 2.74 -7.81
N GLY A 401 19.47 1.98 -7.12
CA GLY A 401 20.83 2.40 -6.85
C GLY A 401 21.71 1.32 -6.21
N THR A 402 23.01 1.57 -6.17
CA THR A 402 23.97 0.72 -5.47
C THR A 402 23.72 0.71 -3.96
N VAL A 403 24.23 -0.30 -3.24
CA VAL A 403 24.12 -0.36 -1.77
C VAL A 403 24.69 0.90 -1.10
N GLY A 404 25.78 1.47 -1.64
CA GLY A 404 26.33 2.73 -1.15
C GLY A 404 25.40 3.93 -1.34
N GLU A 405 24.71 4.02 -2.48
CA GLU A 405 23.72 5.06 -2.76
C GLU A 405 22.46 4.89 -1.89
N LEU A 406 21.96 3.66 -1.75
CA LEU A 406 20.84 3.34 -0.86
C LEU A 406 21.15 3.72 0.59
N GLN A 407 22.37 3.47 1.06
CA GLN A 407 22.82 3.94 2.38
C GLN A 407 22.89 5.47 2.48
N ALA A 408 23.23 6.16 1.39
CA ALA A 408 23.22 7.62 1.35
C ALA A 408 21.79 8.16 1.48
N TYR A 409 20.81 7.59 0.76
CA TYR A 409 19.39 7.92 0.93
C TYR A 409 18.89 7.61 2.34
N ALA A 410 19.24 6.45 2.91
CA ALA A 410 18.87 6.09 4.28
C ALA A 410 19.49 7.04 5.34
N SER A 411 20.69 7.57 5.06
CA SER A 411 21.38 8.51 5.95
C SER A 411 20.88 9.96 5.78
N ASN A 412 20.37 10.31 4.61
CA ASN A 412 19.77 11.61 4.31
C ASN A 412 18.48 11.46 3.48
N PRO A 413 17.34 11.21 4.13
CA PRO A 413 16.06 11.00 3.44
C PRO A 413 15.59 12.19 2.60
N GLU A 414 16.08 13.41 2.86
CA GLU A 414 15.72 14.61 2.08
C GLU A 414 16.13 14.50 0.61
N LEU A 415 17.13 13.67 0.29
CA LEU A 415 17.56 13.41 -1.10
C LEU A 415 16.46 12.74 -1.94
N ILE A 416 15.47 12.11 -1.31
CA ILE A 416 14.33 11.51 -2.02
C ILE A 416 13.48 12.59 -2.70
N PHE A 417 13.41 13.80 -2.14
CA PHE A 417 12.66 14.91 -2.74
C PHE A 417 13.36 15.53 -3.96
N GLU A 418 14.61 15.14 -4.23
CA GLU A 418 15.41 15.60 -5.38
C GLU A 418 15.37 14.61 -6.56
N LEU A 419 14.63 13.49 -6.43
CA LEU A 419 14.50 12.49 -7.48
C LEU A 419 13.77 13.05 -8.71
N THR A 420 14.22 12.64 -9.88
CA THR A 420 13.49 12.86 -11.14
C THR A 420 12.28 11.93 -11.26
N PRO A 421 11.31 12.20 -12.15
CA PRO A 421 10.17 11.30 -12.37
C PRO A 421 10.58 9.86 -12.71
N GLU A 422 11.62 9.69 -13.55
CA GLU A 422 12.15 8.37 -13.91
C GLU A 422 12.80 7.63 -12.72
N GLU A 423 13.46 8.37 -11.81
CA GLU A 423 14.03 7.79 -10.59
C GLU A 423 12.96 7.49 -9.54
N ALA A 424 11.89 8.29 -9.49
CA ALA A 424 10.73 8.04 -8.65
C ALA A 424 9.97 6.78 -9.10
N GLU A 425 9.82 6.53 -10.41
CA GLU A 425 9.26 5.28 -10.93
C GLU A 425 10.08 4.06 -10.45
N LYS A 426 11.42 4.18 -10.42
CA LYS A 426 12.27 3.11 -9.86
C LYS A 426 12.07 2.93 -8.36
N LEU A 427 11.84 4.02 -7.61
CA LEU A 427 11.51 3.96 -6.19
C LEU A 427 10.15 3.27 -5.96
N THR A 428 9.13 3.61 -6.74
CA THR A 428 7.78 3.04 -6.61
C THR A 428 7.76 1.57 -7.04
N ASN A 429 8.60 1.17 -7.98
CA ASN A 429 8.82 -0.25 -8.32
C ASN A 429 9.38 -1.06 -7.15
N ILE A 430 10.15 -0.47 -6.21
CA ILE A 430 10.54 -1.16 -4.97
C ILE A 430 9.30 -1.43 -4.10
N ILE A 431 8.42 -0.44 -3.96
CA ILE A 431 7.19 -0.56 -3.16
C ILE A 431 6.27 -1.63 -3.77
N ARG A 432 6.10 -1.64 -5.11
CA ARG A 432 5.34 -2.68 -5.83
C ARG A 432 5.95 -4.07 -5.66
N ALA A 433 7.27 -4.19 -5.80
CA ALA A 433 7.97 -5.47 -5.59
C ALA A 433 7.80 -5.99 -4.16
N VAL A 434 7.77 -5.11 -3.15
CA VAL A 434 7.43 -5.49 -1.77
C VAL A 434 5.98 -5.98 -1.71
N GLY A 435 5.05 -5.30 -2.39
CA GLY A 435 3.64 -5.70 -2.50
C GLY A 435 3.41 -7.09 -3.12
N GLU A 436 4.35 -7.61 -3.91
CA GLU A 436 4.27 -8.98 -4.47
C GLU A 436 4.64 -10.09 -3.47
N LEU A 437 5.17 -9.74 -2.29
CA LEU A 437 5.55 -10.73 -1.29
C LEU A 437 4.31 -11.36 -0.65
N GLU A 438 4.14 -12.67 -0.82
CA GLU A 438 3.02 -13.41 -0.20
C GLU A 438 3.18 -13.44 1.32
N THR A 439 4.38 -13.28 1.85
CA THR A 439 4.63 -13.21 3.30
C THR A 439 3.97 -12.01 3.98
N LEU A 440 3.54 -10.98 3.24
CA LEU A 440 2.79 -9.84 3.77
C LEU A 440 1.42 -10.21 4.33
N VAL A 441 0.88 -11.40 4.03
CA VAL A 441 -0.34 -11.92 4.69
C VAL A 441 -0.21 -11.91 6.22
N LEU A 442 1.02 -12.01 6.76
CA LEU A 442 1.29 -11.93 8.19
C LEU A 442 1.03 -10.56 8.81
N ILE A 443 0.90 -9.49 8.02
CA ILE A 443 0.46 -8.18 8.53
C ILE A 443 -0.93 -8.30 9.15
N ASN A 444 -1.83 -9.10 8.57
CA ASN A 444 -3.17 -9.35 9.14
C ASN A 444 -3.09 -9.96 10.55
N VAL A 445 -2.15 -10.90 10.76
CA VAL A 445 -1.89 -11.51 12.06
C VAL A 445 -1.38 -10.46 13.06
N ALA A 446 -0.50 -9.57 12.60
CA ALA A 446 0.02 -8.48 13.43
C ALA A 446 -1.08 -7.47 13.81
N VAL A 447 -1.97 -7.12 12.87
CA VAL A 447 -3.12 -6.24 13.10
C VAL A 447 -4.10 -6.89 14.07
N ASP A 448 -4.42 -8.18 13.89
CA ASP A 448 -5.28 -8.93 14.80
C ASP A 448 -4.70 -8.96 16.22
N TYR A 449 -3.40 -9.26 16.35
CA TYR A 449 -2.70 -9.20 17.64
C TYR A 449 -2.74 -7.79 18.25
N ALA A 450 -2.52 -6.74 17.45
CA ALA A 450 -2.54 -5.36 17.92
C ALA A 450 -3.87 -5.02 18.62
N THR A 451 -5.01 -5.56 18.15
CA THR A 451 -6.31 -5.35 18.81
C THR A 451 -6.38 -5.89 20.25
N THR A 452 -5.52 -6.85 20.61
CA THR A 452 -5.43 -7.42 21.97
C THR A 452 -4.53 -6.61 22.91
N MET A 453 -3.72 -5.70 22.36
CA MET A 453 -2.76 -4.92 23.13
C MET A 453 -3.47 -3.78 23.87
N GLU A 454 -3.27 -3.69 25.19
CA GLU A 454 -3.84 -2.62 26.03
C GLU A 454 -3.49 -1.22 25.49
N SER A 455 -2.26 -1.02 25.00
CA SER A 455 -1.83 0.25 24.40
C SER A 455 -2.65 0.64 23.18
N VAL A 456 -3.10 -0.33 22.38
CA VAL A 456 -3.92 -0.09 21.18
C VAL A 456 -5.38 0.10 21.59
N GLN A 457 -5.90 -0.75 22.48
CA GLN A 457 -7.25 -0.62 23.02
C GLN A 457 -7.47 0.72 23.73
N ASN A 458 -6.44 1.28 24.36
CA ASN A 458 -6.51 2.59 24.99
C ASN A 458 -6.72 3.75 23.99
N TYR A 459 -6.48 3.56 22.69
CA TYR A 459 -6.91 4.54 21.70
C TYR A 459 -8.43 4.61 21.60
N ALA A 460 -9.16 3.52 21.86
CA ALA A 460 -10.63 3.47 21.93
C ALA A 460 -11.14 3.66 23.37
N SER A 461 -10.57 4.61 24.11
CA SER A 461 -10.86 4.78 25.55
C SER A 461 -12.32 5.11 25.89
N TRP A 462 -13.06 5.63 24.92
CA TRP A 462 -14.49 5.94 25.02
C TRP A 462 -15.39 4.70 25.02
N ILE A 463 -14.90 3.57 24.52
CA ILE A 463 -15.59 2.28 24.61
C ILE A 463 -15.26 1.62 25.95
N ASP A 464 -16.26 0.92 26.51
CA ASP A 464 -16.09 0.12 27.71
C ASP A 464 -14.96 -0.90 27.54
N GLU A 465 -14.12 -1.07 28.57
CA GLU A 465 -12.90 -1.88 28.51
C GLU A 465 -13.14 -3.30 27.98
N SER A 466 -14.28 -3.91 28.32
CA SER A 466 -14.65 -5.26 27.87
C SER A 466 -15.05 -5.35 26.40
N GLU A 467 -15.34 -4.24 25.73
CA GLU A 467 -15.85 -4.17 24.36
C GLU A 467 -14.84 -3.58 23.36
N ARG A 468 -13.75 -2.96 23.85
CA ARG A 468 -12.72 -2.31 23.02
C ARG A 468 -12.11 -3.22 21.97
N GLU A 469 -11.78 -4.47 22.31
CA GLU A 469 -11.24 -5.42 21.36
C GLU A 469 -12.24 -5.71 20.23
N ALA A 470 -13.51 -5.94 20.57
CA ALA A 470 -14.56 -6.24 19.60
C ALA A 470 -14.80 -5.05 18.65
N TYR A 471 -14.82 -3.83 19.19
CA TYR A 471 -14.90 -2.61 18.40
C TYR A 471 -13.72 -2.48 17.41
N LEU A 472 -12.47 -2.70 17.87
CA LEU A 472 -11.30 -2.63 16.98
C LEU A 472 -11.31 -3.72 15.91
N GLN A 473 -11.76 -4.93 16.25
CA GLN A 473 -11.93 -6.02 15.29
C GLN A 473 -12.93 -5.68 14.18
N GLU A 474 -14.05 -5.05 14.55
CA GLU A 474 -15.06 -4.58 13.60
C GLU A 474 -14.50 -3.48 12.71
N ARG A 475 -13.89 -2.44 13.30
CA ARG A 475 -13.34 -1.30 12.57
C ARG A 475 -12.16 -1.66 11.65
N LEU A 476 -11.36 -2.67 12.01
CA LEU A 476 -10.23 -3.15 11.19
C LEU A 476 -10.61 -4.36 10.32
N SER A 477 -11.90 -4.70 10.22
CA SER A 477 -12.37 -5.86 9.47
C SER A 477 -12.03 -5.79 7.97
N PHE A 478 -11.90 -4.60 7.40
CA PHE A 478 -11.47 -4.42 6.01
C PHE A 478 -10.05 -4.97 5.73
N ILE A 479 -9.19 -5.01 6.76
CA ILE A 479 -7.89 -5.70 6.72
C ILE A 479 -8.08 -7.17 7.11
N LEU A 480 -8.68 -7.41 8.28
CA LEU A 480 -8.74 -8.72 8.91
C LEU A 480 -9.55 -9.77 8.13
N SER A 481 -10.47 -9.34 7.27
CA SER A 481 -11.30 -10.23 6.44
C SER A 481 -10.72 -10.50 5.05
N ASP A 482 -9.67 -9.78 4.64
CA ASP A 482 -8.98 -9.95 3.37
C ASP A 482 -7.49 -10.23 3.61
N PRO A 483 -7.09 -11.51 3.69
CA PRO A 483 -5.69 -11.89 3.84
C PRO A 483 -4.75 -11.27 2.80
N ASN A 484 -5.26 -10.94 1.61
CA ASN A 484 -4.48 -10.35 0.51
C ASN A 484 -4.59 -8.83 0.45
N PHE A 485 -5.11 -8.16 1.49
CA PHE A 485 -5.27 -6.70 1.51
C PHE A 485 -3.98 -5.94 1.11
N PHE A 486 -2.81 -6.47 1.48
CA PHE A 486 -1.49 -5.89 1.15
C PHE A 486 -0.79 -6.56 -0.05
N VAL A 487 -1.30 -7.68 -0.59
CA VAL A 487 -0.58 -8.56 -1.52
C VAL A 487 -1.08 -8.41 -2.96
N GLY A 488 -0.14 -8.31 -3.91
CA GLY A 488 -0.37 -8.30 -5.35
C GLY A 488 -0.82 -6.95 -5.92
N GLU A 489 -1.11 -6.92 -7.22
CA GLU A 489 -1.44 -5.69 -7.99
C GLU A 489 -2.64 -4.89 -7.45
N ALA A 490 -3.58 -5.55 -6.74
CA ALA A 490 -4.73 -4.90 -6.12
C ALA A 490 -4.55 -4.62 -4.61
N GLY A 491 -3.34 -4.89 -4.09
CA GLY A 491 -2.98 -4.70 -2.70
C GLY A 491 -2.58 -3.26 -2.39
N GLU A 492 -2.62 -2.92 -1.10
CA GLU A 492 -2.39 -1.55 -0.63
C GLU A 492 -1.00 -0.98 -1.00
N PHE A 493 0.03 -1.82 -1.12
CA PHE A 493 1.36 -1.37 -1.55
C PHE A 493 1.37 -0.81 -2.97
N TYR A 494 0.52 -1.31 -3.87
CA TYR A 494 0.38 -0.76 -5.22
C TYR A 494 -0.28 0.62 -5.19
N HIS A 495 -1.35 0.79 -4.41
CA HIS A 495 -2.00 2.10 -4.23
C HIS A 495 -1.04 3.13 -3.62
N ILE A 496 -0.24 2.73 -2.62
CA ILE A 496 0.81 3.59 -2.05
C ILE A 496 1.88 3.92 -3.10
N ALA A 497 2.30 2.95 -3.92
CA ALA A 497 3.27 3.18 -4.98
C ALA A 497 2.76 4.17 -6.03
N ASP A 498 1.50 4.05 -6.45
CA ASP A 498 0.86 4.96 -7.41
C ASP A 498 0.75 6.39 -6.83
N PHE A 499 0.36 6.51 -5.55
CA PHE A 499 0.37 7.80 -4.85
C PHE A 499 1.77 8.43 -4.78
N VAL A 500 2.79 7.65 -4.44
CA VAL A 500 4.18 8.16 -4.40
C VAL A 500 4.63 8.57 -5.80
N GLU A 501 4.26 7.83 -6.85
CA GLU A 501 4.59 8.20 -8.23
C GLU A 501 3.95 9.52 -8.64
N ALA A 502 2.68 9.73 -8.25
CA ALA A 502 1.95 10.96 -8.52
C ALA A 502 2.67 12.20 -7.94
N LEU A 503 3.37 12.09 -6.81
CA LEU A 503 4.15 13.19 -6.23
C LEU A 503 5.26 13.71 -7.17
N PHE A 504 5.78 12.86 -8.05
CA PHE A 504 6.88 13.21 -8.95
C PHE A 504 6.41 13.42 -10.39
N THR A 505 5.11 13.52 -10.64
CA THR A 505 4.58 13.70 -12.00
C THR A 505 5.05 15.02 -12.63
N ASP A 506 5.48 14.97 -13.90
CA ASP A 506 5.85 16.14 -14.69
C ASP A 506 4.67 16.73 -15.48
N GLN A 507 3.48 16.11 -15.37
CA GLN A 507 2.27 16.51 -16.09
C GLN A 507 1.87 17.97 -15.83
N TYR A 508 2.20 18.51 -14.66
CA TYR A 508 1.85 19.86 -14.21
C TYR A 508 3.04 20.82 -14.21
N GLY A 509 4.16 20.45 -14.85
CA GLY A 509 5.41 21.23 -14.91
C GLY A 509 6.51 20.70 -13.98
N ASP A 510 7.68 21.35 -14.02
CA ASP A 510 8.83 21.00 -13.16
C ASP A 510 8.55 21.42 -11.71
N VAL A 511 7.81 20.60 -10.97
CA VAL A 511 7.51 20.83 -9.54
C VAL A 511 8.74 20.47 -8.70
N ASP A 512 9.33 21.47 -8.03
CA ASP A 512 10.45 21.26 -7.11
C ASP A 512 9.92 20.86 -5.72
N LEU A 513 9.79 19.56 -5.49
CA LEU A 513 9.36 18.99 -4.21
C LEU A 513 10.27 19.41 -3.06
N ALA A 514 11.59 19.44 -3.28
CA ALA A 514 12.54 19.87 -2.27
C ALA A 514 12.30 21.34 -1.88
N TYR A 515 12.00 22.21 -2.84
CA TYR A 515 11.61 23.59 -2.56
C TYR A 515 10.29 23.66 -1.76
N ILE A 516 9.27 22.90 -2.14
CA ILE A 516 7.97 22.87 -1.45
C ILE A 516 8.15 22.44 0.01
N VAL A 517 8.84 21.32 0.25
CA VAL A 517 9.06 20.78 1.60
C VAL A 517 9.91 21.75 2.45
N ASN A 518 10.98 22.31 1.88
CA ASN A 518 11.83 23.28 2.59
C ASN A 518 11.12 24.61 2.90
N ASN A 519 10.06 24.94 2.16
CA ASN A 519 9.25 26.14 2.37
C ASN A 519 7.86 25.81 2.92
N ALA A 520 7.69 24.67 3.60
CA ALA A 520 6.40 24.23 4.10
C ALA A 520 5.74 25.18 5.11
N SER A 521 6.56 26.02 5.76
CA SER A 521 6.07 27.06 6.68
C SER A 521 5.59 28.35 5.99
N ASN A 522 5.76 28.48 4.67
CA ASN A 522 5.32 29.64 3.90
C ASN A 522 4.04 29.31 3.12
N PRO A 523 2.86 29.80 3.57
CA PRO A 523 1.59 29.52 2.90
C PRO A 523 1.56 29.97 1.44
N ALA A 524 2.32 31.02 1.07
CA ALA A 524 2.37 31.52 -0.30
C ALA A 524 2.93 30.50 -1.31
N THR A 525 3.72 29.51 -0.86
CA THR A 525 4.25 28.42 -1.69
C THR A 525 3.14 27.51 -2.22
N TYR A 526 2.02 27.41 -1.49
CA TYR A 526 0.90 26.51 -1.75
C TYR A 526 -0.31 27.23 -2.37
N LEU A 527 -0.18 28.50 -2.75
CA LEU A 527 -1.31 29.32 -3.21
C LEU A 527 -1.08 29.89 -4.61
N ASN A 528 -0.23 29.24 -5.41
CA ASN A 528 -0.03 29.56 -6.82
C ASN A 528 -0.96 28.69 -7.69
N GLU A 529 -1.55 29.28 -8.73
CA GLU A 529 -2.43 28.59 -9.69
C GLU A 529 -1.72 27.42 -10.38
N ASP A 530 -0.44 27.56 -10.72
CA ASP A 530 0.37 26.48 -11.32
C ASP A 530 0.55 25.28 -10.35
N THR A 531 0.60 25.54 -9.05
CA THR A 531 0.67 24.48 -8.02
C THR A 531 -0.70 23.92 -7.65
N GLY A 532 -1.78 24.65 -7.95
CA GLY A 532 -3.15 24.28 -7.62
C GLY A 532 -3.55 22.94 -8.23
N ALA A 533 -3.35 22.80 -9.54
CA ALA A 533 -3.67 21.57 -10.27
C ALA A 533 -2.81 20.37 -9.83
N TYR A 534 -1.53 20.60 -9.52
CA TYR A 534 -0.63 19.57 -9.01
C TYR A 534 -1.10 19.04 -7.65
N PHE A 535 -1.30 19.91 -6.66
CA PHE A 535 -1.77 19.48 -5.34
C PHE A 535 -3.19 18.90 -5.39
N GLY A 536 -4.07 19.42 -6.25
CA GLY A 536 -5.38 18.83 -6.47
C GLY A 536 -5.30 17.38 -6.99
N HIS A 537 -4.36 17.10 -7.91
CA HIS A 537 -4.08 15.73 -8.34
C HIS A 537 -3.58 14.85 -7.18
N ILE A 538 -2.64 15.34 -6.36
CA ILE A 538 -2.14 14.60 -5.19
C ILE A 538 -3.25 14.29 -4.19
N ILE A 539 -4.11 15.26 -3.87
CA ILE A 539 -5.24 15.05 -2.95
C ILE A 539 -6.20 14.01 -3.50
N ASN A 540 -6.49 14.05 -4.81
CA ASN A 540 -7.36 13.05 -5.44
C ASN A 540 -6.74 11.65 -5.43
N GLN A 541 -5.42 11.53 -5.56
CA GLN A 541 -4.72 10.24 -5.45
C GLN A 541 -4.71 9.67 -4.02
N LEU A 542 -4.92 10.49 -2.98
CA LEU A 542 -5.08 9.97 -1.61
C LEU A 542 -6.34 9.11 -1.47
N VAL A 543 -7.38 9.36 -2.27
CA VAL A 543 -8.64 8.61 -2.24
C VAL A 543 -8.45 7.15 -2.67
N ASP A 544 -7.43 6.87 -3.49
CA ASP A 544 -7.12 5.51 -3.96
C ASP A 544 -6.44 4.65 -2.87
N ILE A 545 -5.95 5.27 -1.78
CA ILE A 545 -5.32 4.57 -0.64
C ILE A 545 -6.42 3.99 0.26
N ARG A 546 -6.69 2.69 0.12
CA ARG A 546 -7.80 2.02 0.84
C ARG A 546 -7.58 2.06 2.35
N LEU A 547 -6.34 1.91 2.82
CA LEU A 547 -6.02 2.00 4.25
C LEU A 547 -6.41 3.35 4.84
N LEU A 548 -6.17 4.44 4.10
CA LEU A 548 -6.56 5.77 4.52
C LEU A 548 -8.08 5.85 4.59
N MET A 549 -8.77 5.55 3.49
CA MET A 549 -10.22 5.71 3.37
C MET A 549 -11.01 4.89 4.40
N GLU A 550 -10.67 3.62 4.57
CA GLU A 550 -11.36 2.71 5.49
C GLU A 550 -11.01 2.99 6.96
N SER A 551 -9.92 3.72 7.24
CA SER A 551 -9.52 4.10 8.61
C SER A 551 -10.14 5.42 9.09
N ILE A 552 -10.72 6.22 8.19
CA ILE A 552 -11.33 7.52 8.54
C ILE A 552 -12.37 7.40 9.67
N PRO A 553 -13.31 6.41 9.67
CA PRO A 553 -14.26 6.22 10.76
C PRO A 553 -13.59 6.07 12.15
N ILE A 554 -12.44 5.38 12.22
CA ILE A 554 -11.67 5.23 13.47
C ILE A 554 -11.13 6.59 13.93
N GLY A 555 -10.60 7.37 12.98
CA GLY A 555 -10.09 8.73 13.24
C GLY A 555 -11.20 9.69 13.70
N ILE A 556 -12.40 9.55 13.15
CA ILE A 556 -13.59 10.33 13.55
C ILE A 556 -14.02 9.98 14.95
N ASP A 557 -14.22 8.69 15.25
CA ASP A 557 -14.60 8.24 16.59
C ASP A 557 -13.56 8.75 17.62
N PHE A 558 -12.27 8.62 17.30
CA PHE A 558 -11.20 9.17 18.13
C PHE A 558 -11.31 10.69 18.30
N GLY A 559 -11.53 11.44 17.22
CA GLY A 559 -11.66 12.89 17.24
C GLY A 559 -12.85 13.35 18.06
N VAL A 560 -14.03 12.77 17.81
CA VAL A 560 -15.30 13.10 18.49
C VAL A 560 -15.18 12.79 19.97
N TYR A 561 -14.85 11.55 20.34
CA TYR A 561 -14.93 11.12 21.73
C TYR A 561 -13.73 11.51 22.60
N ASN A 562 -12.57 11.89 22.03
CA ASN A 562 -11.44 12.39 22.84
C ASN A 562 -11.27 13.91 22.78
N THR A 563 -11.58 14.56 21.65
CA THR A 563 -11.33 16.01 21.48
C THR A 563 -12.54 16.85 21.92
N LEU A 564 -13.75 16.30 21.76
CA LEU A 564 -15.00 16.96 22.15
C LEU A 564 -15.52 16.47 23.51
N ASP A 565 -14.80 15.57 24.18
CA ASP A 565 -15.12 15.07 25.51
C ASP A 565 -15.30 16.21 26.52
N GLY A 566 -16.39 16.16 27.27
CA GLY A 566 -16.79 17.18 28.24
C GLY A 566 -17.16 18.55 27.64
N ARG A 567 -17.07 18.74 26.32
CA ARG A 567 -17.52 19.95 25.61
C ARG A 567 -18.94 19.81 25.07
N LEU A 568 -19.33 18.58 24.71
CA LEU A 568 -20.66 18.21 24.23
C LEU A 568 -21.25 17.14 25.15
N SER A 569 -22.57 16.94 25.10
CA SER A 569 -23.20 15.79 25.74
C SER A 569 -22.96 14.52 24.94
N ASP A 570 -22.88 13.38 25.62
CA ASP A 570 -22.69 12.05 25.03
C ASP A 570 -23.69 11.77 23.89
N GLU A 571 -24.97 12.13 24.07
CA GLU A 571 -26.02 11.98 23.04
C GLU A 571 -25.72 12.77 21.76
N VAL A 572 -25.10 13.95 21.89
CA VAL A 572 -24.71 14.76 20.73
C VAL A 572 -23.51 14.12 20.04
N GLN A 573 -22.51 13.67 20.82
CA GLN A 573 -21.33 12.99 20.28
C GLN A 573 -21.69 11.73 19.49
N ASP A 574 -22.61 10.92 20.04
CA ASP A 574 -23.12 9.72 19.37
C ASP A 574 -23.85 10.06 18.05
N ASP A 575 -24.64 11.14 18.03
CA ASP A 575 -25.29 11.62 16.80
C ASP A 575 -24.25 12.12 15.77
N ILE A 576 -23.18 12.82 16.19
CA ILE A 576 -22.09 13.22 15.28
C ILE A 576 -21.44 11.99 14.67
N ALA A 577 -21.03 11.02 15.51
CA ALA A 577 -20.33 9.83 15.05
C ALA A 577 -21.19 9.02 14.06
N ALA A 578 -22.48 8.82 14.37
CA ALA A 578 -23.40 8.10 13.51
C ALA A 578 -23.62 8.79 12.15
N ARG A 579 -23.75 10.13 12.13
CA ARG A 579 -23.93 10.87 10.87
C ARG A 579 -22.66 10.89 10.03
N LEU A 580 -21.49 11.05 10.65
CA LEU A 580 -20.21 11.04 9.95
C LEU A 580 -19.81 9.64 9.43
N GLU A 581 -20.41 8.58 9.97
CA GLU A 581 -20.26 7.22 9.46
C GLU A 581 -21.00 6.99 8.13
N GLU A 582 -22.06 7.75 7.85
CA GLU A 582 -22.81 7.68 6.58
C GLU A 582 -22.14 8.47 5.44
N VAL A 583 -21.16 9.32 5.76
CA VAL A 583 -20.47 10.20 4.81
C VAL A 583 -19.60 9.41 3.84
N VAL A 584 -19.71 9.72 2.55
CA VAL A 584 -18.83 9.19 1.51
C VAL A 584 -17.53 10.00 1.47
N TRP A 585 -16.56 9.58 2.28
CA TRP A 585 -15.29 10.31 2.46
C TRP A 585 -14.48 10.52 1.18
N SER A 586 -14.61 9.66 0.18
CA SER A 586 -13.94 9.84 -1.12
C SER A 586 -14.41 11.12 -1.81
N ASP A 587 -15.72 11.38 -1.73
CA ASP A 587 -16.34 12.52 -2.37
C ASP A 587 -15.98 13.79 -1.59
N GLU A 588 -15.90 13.73 -0.26
CA GLU A 588 -15.46 14.86 0.56
C GLU A 588 -13.99 15.24 0.38
N ILE A 589 -13.10 14.25 0.26
CA ILE A 589 -11.68 14.53 -0.02
C ILE A 589 -11.52 15.14 -1.42
N THR A 590 -12.28 14.65 -2.40
CA THR A 590 -12.32 15.24 -3.76
C THR A 590 -12.89 16.66 -3.72
N ASN A 591 -13.94 16.90 -2.94
CA ASN A 591 -14.52 18.22 -2.72
C ASN A 591 -13.50 19.18 -2.10
N ILE A 592 -12.72 18.74 -1.10
CA ILE A 592 -11.61 19.52 -0.53
C ILE A 592 -10.55 19.85 -1.60
N SER A 593 -10.25 18.91 -2.49
CA SER A 593 -9.36 19.12 -3.63
C SER A 593 -9.87 20.23 -4.56
N ASP A 594 -11.14 20.15 -4.95
CA ASP A 594 -11.78 21.13 -5.83
C ASP A 594 -11.85 22.52 -5.18
N ILE A 595 -12.18 22.60 -3.88
CA ILE A 595 -12.12 23.85 -3.10
C ILE A 595 -10.71 24.42 -3.13
N TYR A 596 -9.69 23.59 -2.92
CA TYR A 596 -8.30 24.04 -2.94
C TYR A 596 -7.90 24.59 -4.30
N VAL A 597 -8.24 23.89 -5.40
CA VAL A 597 -7.98 24.35 -6.77
C VAL A 597 -8.66 25.70 -7.03
N GLU A 598 -9.94 25.84 -6.70
CA GLU A 598 -10.65 27.12 -6.86
C GLU A 598 -10.06 28.23 -5.96
N ALA A 599 -9.63 27.89 -4.73
CA ALA A 599 -9.03 28.84 -3.80
C ALA A 599 -7.72 29.44 -4.33
N THR A 600 -6.92 28.68 -5.08
CA THR A 600 -5.69 29.20 -5.70
C THR A 600 -5.97 30.30 -6.74
N LYS A 601 -7.15 30.30 -7.37
CA LYS A 601 -7.57 31.33 -8.33
C LYS A 601 -7.92 32.67 -7.67
N LEU A 602 -8.20 32.68 -6.37
CA LEU A 602 -8.61 33.90 -5.65
C LEU A 602 -7.48 34.92 -5.46
N GLY A 603 -6.22 34.58 -5.77
CA GLY A 603 -5.09 35.50 -5.60
C GLY A 603 -4.70 35.74 -4.13
N LEU A 604 -4.99 34.79 -3.23
CA LEU A 604 -4.73 34.89 -1.78
C LEU A 604 -3.28 35.22 -1.43
N GLN A 605 -2.33 34.95 -2.33
CA GLN A 605 -0.92 35.32 -2.19
C GLN A 605 -0.73 36.82 -1.85
N ALA A 606 -1.59 37.71 -2.39
CA ALA A 606 -1.52 39.14 -2.14
C ALA A 606 -1.71 39.52 -0.65
N LEU A 607 -2.31 38.63 0.15
CA LEU A 607 -2.56 38.84 1.58
C LEU A 607 -1.37 38.54 2.48
N PHE A 608 -0.34 37.84 1.99
CA PHE A 608 0.81 37.40 2.78
C PHE A 608 2.03 38.33 2.69
N GLY A 609 1.90 39.50 2.05
CA GLY A 609 2.97 40.52 1.98
C GLY A 609 3.17 41.32 3.28
N GLU A 610 4.25 42.11 3.38
CA GLU A 610 4.55 42.92 4.59
C GLU A 610 3.51 44.03 4.88
N ASN A 611 2.70 44.44 3.89
CA ASN A 611 1.60 45.39 4.02
C ASN A 611 0.50 45.06 2.99
N PRO A 612 -0.37 44.07 3.24
CA PRO A 612 -1.41 43.69 2.29
C PRO A 612 -2.45 44.81 2.16
N ASN A 613 -2.80 45.15 0.92
CA ASN A 613 -3.89 46.08 0.65
C ASN A 613 -5.20 45.29 0.54
N TYR A 614 -5.89 45.13 1.67
CA TYR A 614 -7.14 44.36 1.75
C TYR A 614 -8.23 44.91 0.81
N TYR A 615 -8.35 46.23 0.63
CA TYR A 615 -9.34 46.78 -0.29
C TYR A 615 -9.02 46.48 -1.75
N ALA A 616 -7.75 46.55 -2.15
CA ALA A 616 -7.35 46.18 -3.50
C ALA A 616 -7.52 44.68 -3.76
N PHE A 617 -7.30 43.83 -2.75
CA PHE A 617 -7.58 42.39 -2.85
C PHE A 617 -9.09 42.13 -3.01
N VAL A 618 -9.94 42.77 -2.21
CA VAL A 618 -11.40 42.61 -2.30
C VAL A 618 -11.92 43.16 -3.64
N ASP A 619 -11.35 44.26 -4.13
CA ASP A 619 -11.69 44.80 -5.45
C ASP A 619 -11.30 43.83 -6.58
N ASP A 620 -10.11 43.22 -6.51
CA ASP A 620 -9.64 42.24 -7.49
C ASP A 620 -10.47 40.93 -7.44
N LEU A 621 -10.78 40.46 -6.24
CA LEU A 621 -11.63 39.29 -6.00
C LEU A 621 -13.00 39.47 -6.67
N ALA A 622 -13.65 40.61 -6.44
CA ALA A 622 -15.00 40.86 -6.94
C ALA A 622 -15.06 41.07 -8.46
N VAL A 623 -14.00 41.62 -9.06
CA VAL A 623 -13.97 41.91 -10.50
C VAL A 623 -13.48 40.70 -11.31
N ASN A 624 -12.48 39.97 -10.82
CA ASN A 624 -11.77 38.96 -11.61
C ASN A 624 -12.02 37.53 -11.13
N ASN A 625 -12.38 37.30 -9.86
CA ASN A 625 -12.35 35.96 -9.24
C ASN A 625 -13.67 35.58 -8.53
N ILE A 626 -14.76 36.29 -8.80
CA ILE A 626 -16.04 36.09 -8.09
C ILE A 626 -16.71 34.75 -8.44
N ASP A 627 -16.51 34.26 -9.67
CA ASP A 627 -16.98 32.93 -10.08
C ASP A 627 -16.32 31.82 -9.25
N ALA A 628 -15.01 31.90 -9.01
CA ALA A 628 -14.29 30.95 -8.15
C ALA A 628 -14.80 31.00 -6.71
N LEU A 629 -15.13 32.21 -6.21
CA LEU A 629 -15.77 32.35 -4.89
C LEU A 629 -17.14 31.67 -4.83
N ARG A 630 -17.97 31.78 -5.88
CA ARG A 630 -19.26 31.07 -5.96
C ARG A 630 -19.09 29.55 -5.99
N SER A 631 -18.12 29.06 -6.77
CA SER A 631 -17.78 27.63 -6.80
C SER A 631 -17.39 27.14 -5.41
N ILE A 632 -16.51 27.85 -4.70
CA ILE A 632 -16.12 27.50 -3.32
C ILE A 632 -17.33 27.48 -2.39
N VAL A 633 -18.23 28.45 -2.49
CA VAL A 633 -19.45 28.49 -1.66
C VAL A 633 -20.36 27.29 -1.93
N SER A 634 -20.56 26.92 -3.19
CA SER A 634 -21.36 25.74 -3.55
C SER A 634 -20.69 24.44 -3.02
N LEU A 635 -19.39 24.28 -3.26
CA LEU A 635 -18.61 23.13 -2.76
C LEU A 635 -18.66 22.99 -1.23
N ILE A 636 -18.59 24.10 -0.49
CA ILE A 636 -18.63 24.10 0.99
C ILE A 636 -20.05 23.89 1.54
N PHE A 637 -21.04 24.62 1.04
CA PHE A 637 -22.36 24.71 1.70
C PHE A 637 -23.46 23.89 1.00
N GLU A 638 -23.25 23.48 -0.24
CA GLU A 638 -24.22 22.69 -1.02
C GLU A 638 -23.75 21.25 -1.21
N GLU A 639 -22.44 21.04 -1.48
CA GLU A 639 -21.90 19.72 -1.80
C GLU A 639 -21.27 18.99 -0.59
N SER A 640 -20.77 19.69 0.43
CA SER A 640 -20.17 19.04 1.61
C SER A 640 -21.22 18.60 2.64
N GLU A 641 -21.37 17.29 2.79
CA GLU A 641 -22.12 16.63 3.85
C GLU A 641 -21.50 16.93 5.22
N VAL A 642 -20.17 16.91 5.34
CA VAL A 642 -19.47 17.16 6.62
C VAL A 642 -19.73 18.58 7.13
N VAL A 643 -19.69 19.58 6.25
CA VAL A 643 -20.01 20.97 6.64
C VAL A 643 -21.47 21.09 7.04
N ASN A 644 -22.39 20.48 6.31
CA ASN A 644 -23.82 20.52 6.62
C ASN A 644 -24.13 19.88 7.98
N ILE A 645 -23.58 18.68 8.25
CA ILE A 645 -23.64 18.03 9.57
C ILE A 645 -23.04 18.95 10.65
N GLY A 646 -21.85 19.50 10.36
CA GLY A 646 -21.15 20.41 11.26
C GLY A 646 -21.94 21.67 11.59
N LEU A 647 -22.64 22.27 10.62
CA LEU A 647 -23.47 23.46 10.83
C LEU A 647 -24.68 23.15 11.70
N GLU A 648 -25.40 22.06 11.46
CA GLU A 648 -26.53 21.65 12.30
C GLU A 648 -26.12 21.48 13.77
N ILE A 649 -24.96 20.89 14.01
CA ILE A 649 -24.46 20.64 15.36
C ILE A 649 -23.84 21.88 16.00
N ALA A 650 -23.01 22.62 15.24
CA ALA A 650 -22.19 23.70 15.78
C ALA A 650 -22.95 25.00 15.96
N VAL A 651 -23.96 25.28 15.12
CA VAL A 651 -24.71 26.54 15.16
C VAL A 651 -25.25 26.85 16.57
N PRO A 652 -25.93 25.93 17.28
CA PRO A 652 -26.41 26.19 18.65
C PRO A 652 -25.28 26.55 19.63
N ILE A 653 -24.15 25.84 19.56
CA ILE A 653 -23.01 25.99 20.48
C ILE A 653 -22.25 27.28 20.20
N VAL A 654 -21.98 27.56 18.93
CA VAL A 654 -21.25 28.75 18.48
C VAL A 654 -22.04 30.00 18.85
N LEU A 655 -23.34 30.01 18.58
CA LEU A 655 -24.17 31.17 18.87
C LEU A 655 -24.23 31.48 20.37
N ASP A 656 -24.25 30.47 21.25
CA ASP A 656 -24.18 30.65 22.70
C ASP A 656 -22.83 31.21 23.17
N SER A 657 -21.75 30.92 22.45
CA SER A 657 -20.40 31.38 22.80
C SER A 657 -20.02 32.75 22.23
N VAL A 658 -20.55 33.10 21.05
CA VAL A 658 -20.17 34.31 20.29
C VAL A 658 -21.13 35.46 20.58
N ILE A 659 -22.43 35.19 20.68
CA ILE A 659 -23.44 36.23 20.81
C ILE A 659 -23.79 36.42 22.29
N THR A 660 -23.14 37.41 22.91
CA THR A 660 -23.37 37.76 24.32
C THR A 660 -24.61 38.63 24.54
N ASP A 661 -25.09 39.30 23.50
CA ASP A 661 -26.31 40.11 23.53
C ASP A 661 -27.54 39.23 23.33
N SER A 662 -28.38 39.10 24.36
CA SER A 662 -29.58 38.26 24.34
C SER A 662 -30.59 38.67 23.28
N ASN A 663 -30.66 39.95 22.94
CA ASN A 663 -31.60 40.45 21.93
C ASN A 663 -31.09 40.09 20.53
N LEU A 664 -29.78 40.26 20.28
CA LEU A 664 -29.16 39.80 19.03
C LEU A 664 -29.23 38.28 18.89
N ARG A 665 -29.08 37.53 19.99
CA ARG A 665 -29.21 36.06 19.99
C ARG A 665 -30.59 35.63 19.52
N THR A 666 -31.63 36.24 20.08
CA THR A 666 -33.03 35.95 19.72
C THR A 666 -33.29 36.21 18.23
N LEU A 667 -32.72 37.29 17.68
CA LEU A 667 -32.82 37.58 16.25
C LEU A 667 -32.13 36.55 15.39
N VAL A 668 -30.93 36.13 15.77
CA VAL A 668 -30.19 35.13 15.00
C VAL A 668 -30.91 33.78 15.06
N ASP A 669 -31.47 33.38 16.20
CA ASP A 669 -32.31 32.17 16.33
C ASP A 669 -33.54 32.22 15.43
N GLU A 670 -34.21 33.37 15.35
CA GLU A 670 -35.37 33.58 14.48
C GLU A 670 -34.97 33.57 12.99
N ALA A 671 -33.83 34.17 12.64
CA ALA A 671 -33.30 34.17 11.27
C ALA A 671 -32.98 32.76 10.78
N ILE A 672 -32.26 31.98 11.59
CA ILE A 672 -31.85 30.62 11.21
C ILE A 672 -32.99 29.59 11.36
N GLN A 673 -34.10 29.97 12.01
CA GLN A 673 -35.23 29.08 12.36
C GLN A 673 -34.75 27.79 13.02
N PHE A 674 -33.91 27.93 14.03
CA PHE A 674 -33.41 26.78 14.78
C PHE A 674 -34.54 26.15 15.60
N ASP A 675 -34.86 24.88 15.34
CA ASP A 675 -35.76 24.13 16.22
C ASP A 675 -34.96 23.50 17.36
N SER A 676 -35.03 24.12 18.53
CA SER A 676 -34.41 23.63 19.77
C SER A 676 -34.84 22.23 20.21
N THR A 677 -35.88 21.65 19.60
CA THR A 677 -36.40 20.30 19.90
C THR A 677 -35.85 19.24 18.97
N THR A 678 -35.63 19.56 17.69
CA THR A 678 -35.13 18.61 16.67
C THR A 678 -33.65 18.82 16.34
N GLY A 679 -33.07 19.98 16.67
CA GLY A 679 -31.71 20.34 16.30
C GLY A 679 -31.57 20.82 14.85
N GLU A 680 -32.67 20.87 14.09
CA GLU A 680 -32.64 21.23 12.67
C GLU A 680 -32.46 22.75 12.49
N VAL A 681 -31.56 23.12 11.57
CA VAL A 681 -31.35 24.50 11.12
C VAL A 681 -31.99 24.65 9.75
N ASN A 682 -33.16 25.30 9.67
CA ASN A 682 -33.84 25.54 8.41
C ASN A 682 -33.31 26.81 7.72
N PHE A 683 -32.01 26.87 7.41
CA PHE A 683 -31.37 28.03 6.77
C PHE A 683 -30.41 27.58 5.67
N ASN A 684 -30.64 28.02 4.43
CA ASN A 684 -29.74 27.69 3.33
C ASN A 684 -28.55 28.67 3.31
N PHE A 685 -27.45 28.29 3.96
CA PHE A 685 -26.24 29.12 4.03
C PHE A 685 -25.63 29.41 2.65
N GLY A 686 -25.59 28.41 1.76
CA GLY A 686 -25.07 28.57 0.39
C GLY A 686 -25.85 29.60 -0.41
N GLN A 687 -27.19 29.51 -0.39
CA GLN A 687 -28.07 30.47 -1.06
C GLN A 687 -27.94 31.88 -0.46
N GLU A 688 -27.87 32.01 0.87
CA GLU A 688 -27.70 33.32 1.52
C GLU A 688 -26.41 34.00 1.08
N ILE A 689 -25.29 33.26 1.11
CA ILE A 689 -23.99 33.78 0.70
C ILE A 689 -24.01 34.10 -0.79
N ASN A 690 -24.61 33.26 -1.64
CA ASN A 690 -24.74 33.50 -3.07
C ASN A 690 -25.55 34.77 -3.38
N ASN A 691 -26.61 35.05 -2.62
CA ASN A 691 -27.39 36.30 -2.74
C ASN A 691 -26.54 37.51 -2.34
N VAL A 692 -25.76 37.42 -1.25
CA VAL A 692 -24.80 38.47 -0.87
C VAL A 692 -23.74 38.68 -1.96
N ILE A 693 -23.22 37.61 -2.59
CA ILE A 693 -22.29 37.72 -3.71
C ILE A 693 -22.95 38.41 -4.91
N THR A 694 -24.22 38.11 -5.23
CA THR A 694 -24.97 38.78 -6.31
C THR A 694 -25.14 40.28 -6.05
N ILE A 695 -25.43 40.65 -4.80
CA ILE A 695 -25.49 42.05 -4.36
C ILE A 695 -24.12 42.71 -4.57
N LEU A 696 -23.04 42.06 -4.15
CA LEU A 696 -21.67 42.57 -4.32
C LEU A 696 -21.32 42.74 -5.80
N GLU A 697 -21.53 41.73 -6.65
CA GLU A 697 -21.30 41.81 -8.11
C GLU A 697 -22.00 43.02 -8.73
N THR A 698 -23.24 43.29 -8.30
CA THR A 698 -23.98 44.44 -8.83
C THR A 698 -23.45 45.76 -8.30
N VAL A 699 -23.02 45.82 -7.04
CA VAL A 699 -22.32 46.99 -6.48
C VAL A 699 -21.03 47.27 -7.24
N TYR A 700 -20.29 46.22 -7.61
CA TYR A 700 -19.04 46.33 -8.37
C TYR A 700 -19.20 46.80 -9.82
N LYS A 701 -20.42 46.79 -10.36
CA LYS A 701 -20.71 47.41 -11.67
C LYS A 701 -20.70 48.94 -11.61
N PHE A 702 -20.84 49.55 -10.42
CA PHE A 702 -20.89 51.02 -10.29
C PHE A 702 -19.91 51.64 -9.28
N SER A 703 -19.37 50.88 -8.33
CA SER A 703 -18.38 51.36 -7.36
C SER A 703 -17.45 50.23 -6.91
N THR A 704 -16.43 50.50 -6.07
CA THR A 704 -15.53 49.47 -5.52
C THR A 704 -15.45 49.57 -4.00
N ALA A 705 -14.95 48.55 -3.31
CA ALA A 705 -14.76 48.61 -1.86
C ALA A 705 -13.78 49.73 -1.46
N SER A 706 -12.71 49.93 -2.22
CA SER A 706 -11.78 51.06 -2.00
C SER A 706 -12.49 52.42 -2.12
N GLU A 707 -13.37 52.57 -3.11
CA GLU A 707 -14.14 53.80 -3.33
C GLU A 707 -15.15 54.01 -2.18
N LEU A 708 -15.97 53.01 -1.85
CA LEU A 708 -16.94 53.09 -0.77
C LEU A 708 -16.30 53.32 0.60
N ALA A 709 -15.16 52.69 0.90
CA ALA A 709 -14.44 52.90 2.15
C ALA A 709 -13.96 54.35 2.34
N SER A 710 -13.69 55.06 1.24
CA SER A 710 -13.27 56.46 1.26
C SER A 710 -14.44 57.46 1.15
N PHE A 711 -15.68 56.99 1.04
CA PHE A 711 -16.89 57.81 0.84
C PHE A 711 -17.05 58.94 1.86
N SER A 712 -16.81 58.67 3.14
CA SER A 712 -16.92 59.67 4.22
C SER A 712 -15.90 60.82 4.11
N THR A 713 -14.82 60.60 3.37
CA THR A 713 -13.73 61.58 3.13
C THR A 713 -13.76 62.19 1.73
N MET A 714 -14.61 61.69 0.85
CA MET A 714 -14.81 62.24 -0.49
C MET A 714 -15.41 63.65 -0.45
N THR A 715 -15.14 64.44 -1.50
CA THR A 715 -15.82 65.70 -1.80
C THR A 715 -17.29 65.43 -2.12
N THR A 716 -18.17 66.44 -1.99
CA THR A 716 -19.58 66.31 -2.38
C THR A 716 -19.70 65.86 -3.84
N GLU A 717 -18.93 66.45 -4.74
CA GLU A 717 -18.87 66.07 -6.17
C GLU A 717 -18.54 64.58 -6.37
N ALA A 718 -17.54 64.05 -5.64
CA ALA A 718 -17.18 62.64 -5.75
C ALA A 718 -18.26 61.70 -5.17
N ARG A 719 -18.92 62.08 -4.06
CA ARG A 719 -20.06 61.31 -3.52
C ARG A 719 -21.24 61.29 -4.49
N LEU A 720 -21.52 62.44 -5.12
CA LEU A 720 -22.57 62.56 -6.12
C LEU A 720 -22.23 61.80 -7.40
N GLN A 721 -20.95 61.68 -7.76
CA GLN A 721 -20.52 60.82 -8.85
C GLN A 721 -20.76 59.34 -8.53
N VAL A 722 -20.44 58.87 -7.32
CA VAL A 722 -20.77 57.49 -6.89
C VAL A 722 -22.29 57.25 -6.93
N PHE A 723 -23.07 58.23 -6.47
CA PHE A 723 -24.53 58.18 -6.57
C PHE A 723 -25.00 58.11 -8.03
N ALA A 724 -24.48 58.95 -8.92
CA ALA A 724 -24.82 58.91 -10.34
C ALA A 724 -24.36 57.60 -11.02
N ASN A 725 -23.25 57.00 -10.59
CA ASN A 725 -22.80 55.71 -11.10
C ASN A 725 -23.79 54.59 -10.73
N PHE A 726 -24.40 54.62 -9.54
CA PHE A 726 -25.46 53.67 -9.19
C PHE A 726 -26.63 53.73 -10.17
N GLY A 727 -26.97 54.93 -10.64
CA GLY A 727 -27.97 55.15 -11.68
C GLY A 727 -27.57 54.68 -13.08
N ALA A 728 -26.29 54.37 -13.30
CA ALA A 728 -25.78 53.86 -14.58
C ALA A 728 -26.04 52.35 -14.75
N LEU A 729 -26.45 51.65 -13.70
CA LEU A 729 -26.85 50.25 -13.79
C LEU A 729 -28.01 50.10 -14.78
N SER A 730 -27.97 49.05 -15.60
CA SER A 730 -29.11 48.71 -16.44
C SER A 730 -30.29 48.26 -15.58
N GLU A 731 -31.51 48.39 -16.11
CA GLU A 731 -32.74 47.93 -15.43
C GLU A 731 -32.62 46.45 -15.02
N THR A 732 -32.04 45.61 -15.89
CA THR A 732 -31.79 44.19 -15.59
C THR A 732 -30.78 43.98 -14.45
N ASP A 733 -29.73 44.79 -14.38
CA ASP A 733 -28.76 44.70 -13.27
C ASP A 733 -29.38 45.15 -11.96
N TYR A 734 -30.17 46.22 -12.00
CA TYR A 734 -30.91 46.71 -10.83
C TYR A 734 -31.95 45.68 -10.33
N ASP A 735 -32.71 45.07 -11.24
CA ASP A 735 -33.64 43.99 -10.90
C ASP A 735 -32.90 42.80 -10.27
N THR A 736 -31.73 42.44 -10.77
CA THR A 736 -30.90 41.37 -10.18
C THR A 736 -30.47 41.71 -8.74
N PHE A 737 -30.05 42.96 -8.48
CA PHE A 737 -29.73 43.43 -7.13
C PHE A 737 -30.96 43.43 -6.22
N LYS A 738 -32.10 43.87 -6.76
CA LYS A 738 -33.37 43.93 -6.05
C LYS A 738 -33.81 42.53 -5.62
N ASP A 739 -33.89 41.59 -6.56
CA ASP A 739 -34.31 40.21 -6.31
C ASP A 739 -33.37 39.54 -5.30
N ALA A 740 -32.05 39.72 -5.44
CA ALA A 740 -31.08 39.16 -4.49
C ALA A 740 -31.23 39.72 -3.07
N LEU A 741 -31.66 40.97 -2.91
CA LEU A 741 -31.91 41.61 -1.60
C LEU A 741 -33.22 41.14 -0.98
N GLU A 742 -34.27 40.98 -1.79
CA GLU A 742 -35.55 40.38 -1.35
C GLU A 742 -35.40 38.92 -0.94
N ASP A 743 -34.55 38.16 -1.65
CA ASP A 743 -34.32 36.73 -1.42
C ASP A 743 -33.40 36.42 -0.22
N LEU A 744 -32.86 37.44 0.48
CA LEU A 744 -32.11 37.21 1.72
C LEU A 744 -33.02 36.64 2.81
N GLN A 745 -32.70 35.43 3.26
CA GLN A 745 -33.43 34.71 4.31
C GLN A 745 -33.40 35.48 5.62
N VAL A 746 -32.27 36.13 5.96
CA VAL A 746 -32.21 36.95 7.18
C VAL A 746 -33.27 38.05 7.13
N LEU A 747 -33.36 38.82 6.04
CA LEU A 747 -34.30 39.93 5.93
C LEU A 747 -35.76 39.47 5.94
N SER A 748 -36.07 38.37 5.27
CA SER A 748 -37.44 37.83 5.21
C SER A 748 -37.95 37.28 6.55
N ARG A 749 -37.06 36.93 7.49
CA ARG A 749 -37.42 36.20 8.72
C ARG A 749 -37.45 37.03 10.00
N VAL A 750 -36.57 38.03 10.16
CA VAL A 750 -36.49 38.80 11.43
C VAL A 750 -37.29 40.11 11.46
N GLY A 751 -37.76 40.57 10.29
CA GLY A 751 -38.75 41.65 10.12
C GLY A 751 -38.76 42.76 11.19
N ARG A 752 -39.79 42.72 12.04
CA ARG A 752 -40.05 43.70 13.09
C ARG A 752 -39.00 43.71 14.20
N GLU A 753 -38.59 42.54 14.69
CA GLU A 753 -37.69 42.45 15.85
C GLU A 753 -36.29 42.99 15.48
N ALA A 754 -35.84 42.74 14.24
CA ALA A 754 -34.60 43.34 13.74
C ALA A 754 -34.67 44.87 13.68
N LEU A 755 -35.82 45.42 13.29
CA LEU A 755 -36.03 46.87 13.26
C LEU A 755 -36.05 47.48 14.68
N ILE A 756 -36.64 46.79 15.66
CA ILE A 756 -36.59 47.19 17.08
C ILE A 756 -35.13 47.23 17.55
N TYR A 757 -34.38 46.17 17.28
CA TYR A 757 -32.99 46.08 17.66
C TYR A 757 -32.12 47.17 17.00
N ALA A 758 -32.29 47.41 15.70
CA ALA A 758 -31.57 48.46 14.98
C ALA A 758 -31.90 49.85 15.53
N ARG A 759 -33.18 50.15 15.78
CA ARG A 759 -33.65 51.41 16.36
C ARG A 759 -33.00 51.65 17.73
N ASP A 760 -33.06 50.64 18.60
CA ASP A 760 -32.60 50.75 19.98
C ASP A 760 -31.06 50.81 20.05
N SER A 761 -30.36 50.04 19.19
CA SER A 761 -28.89 50.01 19.12
C SER A 761 -28.29 51.30 18.55
N LEU A 762 -28.92 51.87 17.52
CA LEU A 762 -28.47 53.14 16.92
C LEU A 762 -29.00 54.37 17.69
N GLY A 763 -29.93 54.17 18.62
CA GLY A 763 -30.54 55.25 19.41
C GLY A 763 -31.41 56.21 18.58
N ILE A 764 -31.97 55.73 17.46
CA ILE A 764 -32.74 56.55 16.52
C ILE A 764 -34.24 56.44 16.86
N THR A 765 -34.71 57.26 17.80
CA THR A 765 -36.12 57.27 18.22
C THR A 765 -37.10 57.72 17.12
N GLN A 766 -36.58 58.26 16.02
CA GLN A 766 -37.34 58.77 14.89
C GLN A 766 -37.85 57.66 13.97
N VAL A 767 -37.30 56.45 14.02
CA VAL A 767 -37.78 55.32 13.21
C VAL A 767 -38.99 54.68 13.89
N TYR A 768 -40.12 54.67 13.20
CA TYR A 768 -41.31 53.96 13.66
C TYR A 768 -41.12 52.46 13.44
N VAL A 769 -41.59 51.64 14.37
CA VAL A 769 -41.55 50.17 14.23
C VAL A 769 -42.99 49.68 14.04
N PRO A 770 -43.35 49.25 12.82
CA PRO A 770 -44.67 48.72 12.51
C PRO A 770 -44.94 47.36 13.15
N ASN A 771 -46.22 46.95 13.14
CA ASN A 771 -46.61 45.63 13.67
C ASN A 771 -46.11 44.45 12.82
N GLU A 772 -46.10 44.60 11.51
CA GLU A 772 -45.58 43.64 10.52
C GLU A 772 -44.64 44.40 9.57
N VAL A 773 -43.49 43.82 9.24
CA VAL A 773 -42.47 44.45 8.41
C VAL A 773 -41.84 43.41 7.49
N ALA A 774 -41.98 43.60 6.19
CA ALA A 774 -41.25 42.84 5.17
C ALA A 774 -39.95 43.59 4.82
N LEU A 775 -38.88 43.36 5.57
CA LEU A 775 -37.64 44.16 5.44
C LEU A 775 -37.05 44.12 4.03
N GLY A 776 -37.17 43.01 3.31
CA GLY A 776 -36.75 42.89 1.91
C GLY A 776 -37.47 43.92 1.02
N GLU A 777 -38.81 43.87 1.00
CA GLU A 777 -39.66 44.80 0.23
C GLU A 777 -39.46 46.27 0.64
N GLU A 778 -39.30 46.54 1.93
CA GLU A 778 -39.07 47.90 2.44
C GLU A 778 -37.71 48.45 1.97
N LEU A 779 -36.67 47.63 2.01
CA LEU A 779 -35.34 48.02 1.56
C LEU A 779 -35.30 48.17 0.04
N THR A 780 -35.96 47.30 -0.73
CA THR A 780 -36.03 47.43 -2.20
C THR A 780 -36.85 48.62 -2.66
N ALA A 781 -37.90 49.01 -1.93
CA ALA A 781 -38.62 50.25 -2.19
C ALA A 781 -37.73 51.48 -1.95
N ILE A 782 -36.95 51.49 -0.86
CA ILE A 782 -36.00 52.57 -0.56
C ILE A 782 -34.87 52.64 -1.58
N THR A 783 -34.25 51.50 -1.92
CA THR A 783 -33.19 51.47 -2.93
C THR A 783 -33.72 51.79 -4.33
N GLY A 784 -34.97 51.46 -4.64
CA GLY A 784 -35.65 51.86 -5.87
C GLY A 784 -35.82 53.36 -6.00
N LEU A 785 -36.28 54.01 -4.93
CA LEU A 785 -36.34 55.47 -4.88
C LEU A 785 -34.96 56.10 -5.16
N LEU A 786 -33.90 55.55 -4.57
CA LEU A 786 -32.52 56.01 -4.78
C LEU A 786 -32.03 55.74 -6.21
N TYR A 787 -32.33 54.56 -6.77
CA TYR A 787 -31.93 54.14 -8.11
C TYR A 787 -32.52 55.05 -9.19
N TYR A 788 -33.82 55.31 -9.17
CA TYR A 788 -34.45 56.19 -10.18
C TYR A 788 -34.00 57.64 -10.05
N ALA A 789 -33.76 58.14 -8.83
CA ALA A 789 -33.14 59.45 -8.64
C ALA A 789 -31.69 59.51 -9.16
N ALA A 790 -30.93 58.44 -8.94
CA ALA A 790 -29.56 58.29 -9.43
C ALA A 790 -29.53 58.19 -10.97
N GLN A 791 -30.42 57.41 -11.57
CA GLN A 791 -30.53 57.19 -13.01
C GLN A 791 -30.84 58.51 -13.73
N TYR A 792 -31.80 59.26 -13.21
CA TYR A 792 -32.09 60.61 -13.72
C TYR A 792 -30.86 61.53 -13.62
N THR A 793 -30.14 61.48 -12.48
CA THR A 793 -28.91 62.25 -12.30
C THR A 793 -27.85 61.87 -13.34
N HIS A 794 -27.65 60.57 -13.57
CA HIS A 794 -26.71 60.04 -14.56
C HIS A 794 -27.02 60.54 -15.98
N ASP A 795 -28.27 60.38 -16.41
CA ASP A 795 -28.73 60.71 -17.76
C ASP A 795 -28.59 62.21 -18.06
N GLN A 796 -28.92 63.06 -17.08
CA GLN A 796 -28.84 64.51 -17.25
C GLN A 796 -27.42 65.06 -17.14
N LEU A 797 -26.52 64.40 -16.38
CA LEU A 797 -25.14 64.82 -16.21
C LEU A 797 -24.38 64.90 -17.54
N VAL A 798 -24.67 64.00 -18.48
CA VAL A 798 -24.07 63.95 -19.83
C VAL A 798 -24.32 65.24 -20.61
N GLY A 799 -25.48 65.88 -20.43
CA GLY A 799 -25.87 67.11 -21.11
C GLY A 799 -25.56 68.39 -20.33
N ALA A 800 -25.66 68.35 -19.01
CA ALA A 800 -25.49 69.51 -18.13
C ALA A 800 -24.00 69.84 -17.86
N GLY A 801 -23.12 68.83 -17.82
CA GLY A 801 -21.68 69.00 -17.57
C GLY A 801 -21.30 69.30 -16.11
N LEU A 802 -22.21 69.86 -15.31
CA LEU A 802 -22.10 70.02 -13.85
C LEU A 802 -23.42 69.62 -13.19
N LEU A 803 -23.34 69.12 -11.95
CA LEU A 803 -24.50 68.71 -11.15
C LEU A 803 -25.45 69.87 -10.82
N GLU A 804 -24.92 71.06 -10.56
CA GLU A 804 -25.71 72.26 -10.24
C GLU A 804 -26.60 72.73 -11.39
N ASP A 805 -26.30 72.27 -12.61
CA ASP A 805 -27.00 72.60 -13.85
C ASP A 805 -28.10 71.57 -14.20
N ILE A 806 -28.22 70.48 -13.44
CA ILE A 806 -29.30 69.49 -13.61
C ILE A 806 -30.59 70.04 -13.00
N ASP A 807 -31.63 70.16 -13.81
CA ASP A 807 -32.99 70.44 -13.34
C ASP A 807 -33.68 69.13 -12.97
N TYR A 808 -34.03 68.96 -11.70
CA TYR A 808 -34.73 67.79 -11.18
C TYR A 808 -36.25 67.90 -11.25
N ALA A 809 -36.82 69.04 -11.68
CA ALA A 809 -38.28 69.19 -11.81
C ALA A 809 -38.94 68.07 -12.64
N PRO A 810 -38.37 67.58 -13.77
CA PRO A 810 -38.92 66.45 -14.52
C PRO A 810 -38.95 65.13 -13.74
N LEU A 811 -37.94 64.84 -12.89
CA LEU A 811 -37.92 63.64 -12.04
C LEU A 811 -39.13 63.61 -11.09
N PHE A 812 -39.50 64.78 -10.54
CA PHE A 812 -40.68 64.90 -9.69
C PHE A 812 -42.00 64.70 -10.43
N ASN A 813 -42.02 64.65 -11.78
CA ASN A 813 -43.20 64.29 -12.58
C ASN A 813 -43.16 62.83 -13.08
N ASP A 814 -42.07 62.10 -12.86
CA ASP A 814 -41.94 60.71 -13.30
C ASP A 814 -42.85 59.78 -12.46
N PRO A 815 -43.79 59.07 -13.10
CA PRO A 815 -44.72 58.18 -12.39
C PRO A 815 -44.02 57.00 -11.69
N VAL A 816 -42.88 56.52 -12.20
CA VAL A 816 -42.13 55.40 -11.60
C VAL A 816 -41.36 55.86 -10.38
N PHE A 817 -40.68 57.01 -10.45
CA PHE A 817 -40.03 57.60 -9.29
C PHE A 817 -41.03 57.91 -8.17
N ARG A 818 -42.20 58.46 -8.53
CA ARG A 818 -43.27 58.76 -7.58
C ARG A 818 -43.80 57.51 -6.88
N SER A 819 -43.90 56.38 -7.58
CA SER A 819 -44.52 55.17 -7.04
C SER A 819 -43.71 54.52 -5.91
N HIS A 820 -42.41 54.78 -5.83
CA HIS A 820 -41.56 54.30 -4.72
C HIS A 820 -41.76 55.04 -3.40
N LEU A 821 -42.41 56.20 -3.41
CA LEU A 821 -42.73 56.98 -2.20
C LEU A 821 -44.23 57.10 -1.93
N LEU A 822 -45.05 57.13 -2.99
CA LEU A 822 -46.52 57.25 -2.89
C LEU A 822 -47.19 55.90 -3.12
N THR A 823 -48.30 55.66 -2.43
CA THR A 823 -49.17 54.53 -2.75
C THR A 823 -49.80 54.76 -4.14
N THR A 824 -49.48 53.88 -5.08
CA THR A 824 -50.00 53.90 -6.46
C THR A 824 -50.40 52.50 -6.90
N GLU A 825 -50.90 52.33 -8.12
CA GLU A 825 -51.23 51.01 -8.69
C GLU A 825 -50.00 50.10 -8.89
N LEU A 826 -48.77 50.64 -8.85
CA LEU A 826 -47.52 49.87 -8.99
C LEU A 826 -47.07 49.19 -7.69
N ASP A 827 -47.61 49.61 -6.54
CA ASP A 827 -47.42 48.99 -5.22
C ASP A 827 -45.97 48.67 -4.83
N ASN A 828 -45.03 49.58 -5.16
CA ASN A 828 -43.59 49.43 -4.90
C ASN A 828 -43.05 50.48 -3.91
N HIS A 829 -43.92 50.98 -3.03
CA HIS A 829 -43.64 52.02 -2.04
C HIS A 829 -43.20 51.43 -0.70
N SER A 830 -42.41 52.18 0.08
CA SER A 830 -42.04 51.78 1.44
C SER A 830 -43.12 52.21 2.44
N SER A 831 -43.87 51.24 2.97
CA SER A 831 -44.84 51.47 4.04
C SER A 831 -44.13 51.92 5.32
N LEU A 832 -42.97 51.35 5.63
CA LEU A 832 -42.15 51.74 6.78
C LEU A 832 -41.76 53.23 6.73
N LEU A 833 -41.37 53.73 5.57
CA LEU A 833 -40.94 55.12 5.42
C LEU A 833 -42.12 56.09 5.58
N LEU A 834 -43.29 55.78 4.99
CA LEU A 834 -44.51 56.57 5.18
C LEU A 834 -44.94 56.59 6.66
N GLN A 835 -44.98 55.43 7.32
CA GLN A 835 -45.36 55.33 8.72
C GLN A 835 -44.35 56.03 9.64
N THR A 836 -43.07 56.00 9.28
CA THR A 836 -42.00 56.75 9.96
C THR A 836 -42.19 58.26 9.80
N ILE A 837 -42.58 58.74 8.62
CA ILE A 837 -42.92 60.16 8.39
C ILE A 837 -44.16 60.55 9.24
N ALA A 838 -45.22 59.75 9.23
CA ALA A 838 -46.41 59.97 10.05
C ALA A 838 -46.06 60.05 11.55
N HIS A 839 -45.24 59.12 12.03
CA HIS A 839 -44.74 59.12 13.40
C HIS A 839 -43.98 60.40 13.74
N ASN A 840 -43.01 60.79 12.91
CA ASN A 840 -42.22 62.00 13.15
C ASN A 840 -43.05 63.27 13.09
N ILE A 841 -43.97 63.40 12.12
CA ILE A 841 -44.90 64.55 12.05
C ILE A 841 -45.73 64.63 13.34
N LYS A 842 -46.24 63.49 13.83
CA LYS A 842 -46.99 63.41 15.08
C LYS A 842 -46.12 63.84 16.27
N VAL A 843 -44.91 63.28 16.42
CA VAL A 843 -43.96 63.62 17.49
C VAL A 843 -43.58 65.11 17.45
N PHE A 844 -43.25 65.65 16.26
CA PHE A 844 -42.90 67.06 16.11
C PHE A 844 -44.08 68.00 16.35
N SER A 845 -45.32 67.57 16.06
CA SER A 845 -46.52 68.36 16.37
C SER A 845 -46.77 68.49 17.88
N GLU A 846 -46.23 67.56 18.67
CA GLU A 846 -46.31 67.55 20.14
C GLU A 846 -45.10 68.24 20.80
N ASP A 847 -44.01 68.46 20.06
CA ASP A 847 -42.81 69.16 20.56
C ASP A 847 -43.14 70.64 20.87
N PRO A 848 -42.89 71.14 22.09
CA PRO A 848 -43.17 72.54 22.46
C PRO A 848 -42.51 73.59 21.57
N ALA A 849 -41.39 73.28 20.90
CA ALA A 849 -40.68 74.18 20.01
C ALA A 849 -41.25 74.19 18.58
N LEU A 850 -41.77 73.05 18.10
CA LEU A 850 -42.25 72.88 16.72
C LEU A 850 -43.79 72.95 16.59
N SER A 851 -44.53 72.67 17.66
CA SER A 851 -46.00 72.74 17.74
C SER A 851 -46.60 74.13 17.42
N GLN A 852 -45.78 75.19 17.40
CA GLN A 852 -46.21 76.53 16.96
C GLN A 852 -46.25 76.68 15.43
N TYR A 853 -45.59 75.78 14.70
CA TYR A 853 -45.42 75.82 13.25
C TYR A 853 -46.06 74.63 12.52
N LEU A 854 -46.31 73.53 13.24
CA LEU A 854 -46.93 72.31 12.71
C LEU A 854 -48.20 71.99 13.50
N SER A 855 -49.36 71.99 12.83
CA SER A 855 -50.62 71.50 13.41
C SER A 855 -51.20 70.37 12.59
N ILE A 856 -51.51 69.25 13.25
CA ILE A 856 -52.16 68.09 12.63
C ILE A 856 -53.67 68.08 12.97
N PRO A 857 -54.54 67.62 12.04
CA PRO A 857 -55.95 67.40 12.32
C PRO A 857 -56.18 66.46 13.50
N ASP A 858 -57.23 66.72 14.31
CA ASP A 858 -57.57 65.88 15.47
C ASP A 858 -57.78 64.39 15.08
N SER A 859 -58.29 64.12 13.87
CA SER A 859 -58.46 62.76 13.34
C SER A 859 -57.13 62.02 13.20
N LEU A 860 -56.07 62.69 12.75
CA LEU A 860 -54.73 62.12 12.58
C LEU A 860 -53.95 62.07 13.89
N ALA A 861 -54.18 63.04 14.79
CA ALA A 861 -53.58 63.06 16.12
C ALA A 861 -53.94 61.79 16.93
N THR A 862 -55.17 61.28 16.77
CA THR A 862 -55.62 60.04 17.43
C THR A 862 -55.35 58.76 16.64
N ALA A 863 -55.08 58.85 15.34
CA ALA A 863 -54.81 57.70 14.48
C ALA A 863 -53.42 57.09 14.75
N SER A 864 -53.29 55.79 14.50
CA SER A 864 -52.00 55.09 14.46
C SER A 864 -51.23 55.52 13.21
N PRO A 865 -49.89 55.64 13.23
CA PRO A 865 -49.11 55.88 12.01
C PRO A 865 -49.36 54.86 10.88
N GLU A 866 -49.84 53.65 11.22
CA GLU A 866 -50.24 52.57 10.29
C GLU A 866 -51.67 52.72 9.71
N ASP A 867 -52.44 53.71 10.16
CA ASP A 867 -53.83 53.90 9.73
C ASP A 867 -53.90 54.44 8.29
N LEU A 868 -54.85 53.93 7.50
CA LEU A 868 -55.13 54.41 6.13
C LEU A 868 -55.34 55.93 6.08
N LEU A 869 -55.84 56.54 7.16
CA LEU A 869 -55.97 58.00 7.25
C LEU A 869 -54.62 58.73 7.14
N TRP A 870 -53.56 58.18 7.74
CA TRP A 870 -52.21 58.73 7.63
C TRP A 870 -51.63 58.47 6.25
N GLU A 871 -51.87 57.30 5.67
CA GLU A 871 -51.46 56.98 4.31
C GLU A 871 -52.10 57.93 3.28
N GLU A 872 -53.41 58.16 3.35
CA GLU A 872 -54.13 59.11 2.49
C GLU A 872 -53.60 60.54 2.65
N GLU A 873 -53.37 61.01 3.88
CA GLU A 873 -52.84 62.35 4.12
C GLU A 873 -51.41 62.50 3.59
N LEU A 874 -50.54 61.52 3.84
CA LEU A 874 -49.17 61.56 3.35
C LEU A 874 -49.10 61.46 1.83
N ASN A 875 -49.96 60.66 1.20
CA ASN A 875 -50.07 60.64 -0.26
C ASN A 875 -50.51 61.99 -0.82
N ASN A 876 -51.47 62.66 -0.18
CA ASN A 876 -51.88 64.02 -0.58
C ASN A 876 -50.78 65.05 -0.35
N LEU A 877 -50.08 64.99 0.78
CA LEU A 877 -49.01 65.92 1.16
C LEU A 877 -47.78 65.78 0.26
N LEU A 878 -47.25 64.56 0.15
CA LEU A 878 -46.09 64.24 -0.68
C LEU A 878 -46.44 64.36 -2.17
N GLY A 879 -47.65 63.98 -2.56
CA GLY A 879 -48.19 64.23 -3.90
C GLY A 879 -48.24 65.72 -4.25
N PHE A 880 -48.70 66.56 -3.32
CA PHE A 880 -48.64 68.02 -3.50
C PHE A 880 -47.19 68.53 -3.61
N VAL A 881 -46.26 68.01 -2.80
CA VAL A 881 -44.83 68.37 -2.88
C VAL A 881 -44.26 68.01 -4.25
N PHE A 882 -44.56 66.82 -4.75
CA PHE A 882 -44.15 66.35 -6.07
C PHE A 882 -44.80 67.17 -7.20
N ASP A 883 -46.10 67.46 -7.13
CA ASP A 883 -46.78 68.31 -8.11
C ASP A 883 -46.26 69.74 -8.10
N PHE A 884 -45.92 70.28 -6.93
CA PHE A 884 -45.32 71.60 -6.80
C PHE A 884 -43.91 71.63 -7.40
N ALA A 885 -43.05 70.67 -7.04
CA ALA A 885 -41.70 70.57 -7.60
C ALA A 885 -41.72 70.32 -9.12
N GLY A 886 -42.61 69.45 -9.59
CA GLY A 886 -42.82 69.17 -11.00
C GLY A 886 -43.44 70.32 -11.78
N SER A 887 -44.14 71.26 -11.13
CA SER A 887 -44.69 72.46 -11.80
C SER A 887 -43.63 73.42 -12.35
N PHE A 888 -42.37 73.26 -11.92
CA PHE A 888 -41.23 74.00 -12.43
C PHE A 888 -40.66 73.40 -13.74
N GLU A 889 -41.12 72.22 -14.16
CA GLU A 889 -40.69 71.62 -15.43
C GLU A 889 -40.97 72.56 -16.61
N GLY A 890 -39.93 72.91 -17.36
CA GLY A 890 -40.04 73.84 -18.50
C GLY A 890 -40.22 75.32 -18.12
N ALA A 891 -40.07 75.67 -16.84
CA ALA A 891 -40.00 77.07 -16.41
C ALA A 891 -38.75 77.75 -16.97
N SER A 892 -38.88 79.01 -17.40
CA SER A 892 -37.77 79.76 -18.03
C SER A 892 -36.94 80.59 -17.05
N ASP A 893 -37.45 80.81 -15.84
CA ASP A 893 -36.84 81.69 -14.82
C ASP A 893 -36.39 80.94 -13.55
N PHE A 894 -36.71 79.65 -13.40
CA PHE A 894 -36.43 78.84 -12.21
C PHE A 894 -36.04 77.41 -12.61
N THR A 895 -35.03 76.85 -11.95
CA THR A 895 -34.63 75.44 -12.03
C THR A 895 -34.64 74.84 -10.63
N PHE A 896 -34.93 73.54 -10.52
CA PHE A 896 -34.86 72.82 -9.26
C PHE A 896 -33.56 71.99 -9.24
N SER A 897 -32.45 72.63 -8.85
CA SER A 897 -31.13 72.00 -8.83
C SER A 897 -30.53 71.87 -7.43
N LEU A 898 -29.59 70.93 -7.30
CA LEU A 898 -28.78 70.75 -6.09
C LEU A 898 -27.71 71.85 -6.05
N ARG A 899 -27.57 72.54 -4.91
CA ARG A 899 -26.56 73.58 -4.69
C ARG A 899 -25.74 73.22 -3.45
N ASP A 900 -24.42 73.20 -3.61
CA ASP A 900 -23.44 72.88 -2.55
C ASP A 900 -23.47 73.89 -1.39
#